data_AF-A0A2W7BI94-F1
#
_entry.id   AF-A0A2W7BI94-F1
#
_cell.length_a   1.000
_cell.length_b   1.000
_cell.length_c   1.000
_cell.angle_alpha   90.00
_cell.angle_beta   90.00
_cell.angle_gamma   90.00
#
_symmetry.space_group_name_H-M   'P 1'
#
loop_
_entity.id
_entity.type
_entity.pdbx_description
1 polymer ?
#
loop_
_entity_poly.entity_id
_entity_poly.type
_entity_poly.pdbx_seq_one_letter_code
_entity_poly.pdbx_strand_id
1 'polypeptide(L)'
;MLAKIYHVPASNEKEKLAQMKDRVAKLEVMVKRVPKDPNAHQNHISFAWPQSLLKNSGGEVVGFLMPEVENSLDLLKVCTPRMRKSLGVDANWYFLHVVARNIAGIIQAIHDEGYVLGDIKLQNILVNNRALPTIIDTDSFQVVDPVQNKVYRCLVASEGFTPSELIGKNIDSITQSAVHDRFRLGVVIYYLLFGGPPFRGSWQGSGDPPEQVELIRRGFWPYAPNSLIQPSDNTIPLNIIHPELQQCFLRCFNDGHFNPSKRPSARVWLGALEVAFNELQSCGKIDSHFYGLSYGRCYWCDRAQNLGVDIFENKVVLMSKNFQIIQNKNKQILPIATNITPKKLLIHQNKTQQKHPQNKQGNLKKNLSILLVIFFGVTFFYFQPYFKINSLAHRASAIIDKSENSSYNSYKLNQFNEAEKLLDQAVIIIISKRDYPWDSWTLRNMVDSYIKLNHPSTALAIAERIPDSLHRAFALIDIANSYAKISELNEANNSLNKVLNLVKEIQDSGDKVSVLINSAEVYAKLVQFDKSKKLFNQSLVIANQIQDSFHRDWALRDIASAYIGLNHFDEALIINKKIQNPIEKSRILEDIAEAHIKLNQFDQANITLDKALVFANQIQELKWKLVILQEIAEIYAKFNQFNKALEQIYQLQTINEDDASEKNRILRNIAWKYSELNQFNNAFAVANKIDTPIYTIDALLRIAEAYGRLNQTDNANSVLDNAVEIANQIENSNTKSQILEEISQTSAKIN
;
A
#
# COMPACT_ATOMS: atom_id res chain seq x y z
N MET A 1 18.94 -5.80 -26.64
CA MET A 1 19.91 -6.77 -26.06
C MET A 1 21.15 -5.97 -25.74
N LEU A 2 21.71 -6.11 -24.53
CA LEU A 2 22.87 -5.34 -24.08
C LEU A 2 24.11 -6.21 -23.98
N ALA A 3 25.27 -5.62 -24.26
CA ALA A 3 26.57 -6.25 -24.06
C ALA A 3 27.27 -5.61 -22.85
N LYS A 4 27.65 -6.42 -21.86
CA LYS A 4 28.54 -5.99 -20.78
C LYS A 4 29.97 -6.39 -21.16
N ILE A 5 30.80 -5.40 -21.47
CA ILE A 5 32.21 -5.58 -21.82
C ILE A 5 33.06 -5.23 -20.60
N TYR A 6 33.97 -6.13 -20.21
CA TYR A 6 34.87 -5.85 -19.10
C TYR A 6 36.07 -5.03 -19.60
N HIS A 7 36.28 -3.86 -19.00
CA HIS A 7 37.50 -3.10 -19.21
C HIS A 7 38.64 -3.64 -18.34
N VAL A 8 39.83 -3.74 -18.92
CA VAL A 8 41.05 -4.14 -18.23
C VAL A 8 41.90 -2.90 -17.99
N PRO A 9 42.01 -2.38 -16.74
CA PRO A 9 42.98 -1.32 -16.42
C PRO A 9 44.41 -1.88 -16.52
N ALA A 10 45.41 -1.03 -16.81
CA ALA A 10 46.81 -1.45 -16.97
C ALA A 10 47.51 -1.65 -15.60
N SER A 11 47.65 -2.89 -15.10
CA SER A 11 48.59 -3.29 -13.99
C SER A 11 48.45 -4.76 -13.52
N ASN A 12 49.56 -5.50 -13.35
CA ASN A 12 49.68 -6.90 -12.84
C ASN A 12 48.96 -8.04 -13.62
N GLU A 13 49.67 -8.73 -14.52
CA GLU A 13 49.14 -9.73 -15.46
C GLU A 13 48.78 -11.12 -14.86
N LYS A 14 49.52 -11.61 -13.85
CA LYS A 14 49.38 -13.01 -13.36
C LYS A 14 48.12 -13.26 -12.53
N GLU A 15 47.82 -12.39 -11.56
CA GLU A 15 46.56 -12.44 -10.80
C GLU A 15 45.34 -12.12 -11.68
N LYS A 16 45.51 -11.25 -12.68
CA LYS A 16 44.47 -10.90 -13.66
C LYS A 16 44.07 -12.07 -14.55
N LEU A 17 45.03 -12.84 -15.05
CA LEU A 17 44.72 -14.01 -15.87
C LEU A 17 43.94 -15.08 -15.08
N ALA A 18 44.26 -15.26 -13.80
CA ALA A 18 43.53 -16.17 -12.91
C ALA A 18 42.10 -15.67 -12.61
N GLN A 19 41.93 -14.39 -12.27
CA GLN A 19 40.61 -13.78 -12.06
C GLN A 19 39.74 -13.79 -13.32
N MET A 20 40.33 -13.53 -14.49
CA MET A 20 39.62 -13.56 -15.77
C MET A 20 39.18 -14.99 -16.11
N LYS A 21 40.05 -15.99 -15.91
CA LYS A 21 39.69 -17.40 -16.10
C LYS A 21 38.53 -17.83 -15.19
N ASP A 22 38.57 -17.47 -13.91
CA ASP A 22 37.49 -17.79 -12.97
C ASP A 22 36.18 -17.07 -13.32
N ARG A 23 36.26 -15.82 -13.80
CA ARG A 23 35.09 -15.08 -14.27
C ARG A 23 34.48 -15.69 -15.52
N VAL A 24 35.30 -16.11 -16.49
CA VAL A 24 34.81 -16.79 -17.71
C VAL A 24 34.15 -18.12 -17.36
N ALA A 25 34.79 -18.93 -16.51
CA ALA A 25 34.23 -20.21 -16.07
C ALA A 25 32.91 -20.01 -15.31
N LYS A 26 32.79 -18.99 -14.47
CA LYS A 26 31.52 -18.60 -13.83
C LYS A 26 30.44 -18.27 -14.86
N LEU A 27 30.75 -17.44 -15.86
CA LEU A 27 29.79 -17.06 -16.90
C LEU A 27 29.35 -18.25 -17.75
N GLU A 28 30.24 -19.19 -18.05
CA GLU A 28 29.90 -20.44 -18.72
C GLU A 28 28.87 -21.26 -17.93
N VAL A 29 29.03 -21.33 -16.61
CA VAL A 29 28.07 -22.02 -15.72
C VAL A 29 26.73 -21.30 -15.73
N MET A 30 26.73 -19.96 -15.65
CA MET A 30 25.50 -19.16 -15.68
C MET A 30 24.75 -19.31 -17.01
N VAL A 31 25.43 -19.25 -18.16
CA VAL A 31 24.80 -19.41 -19.48
C VAL A 31 24.20 -20.81 -19.66
N LYS A 32 24.86 -21.84 -19.14
CA LYS A 32 24.38 -23.23 -19.22
C LYS A 32 23.22 -23.52 -18.27
N ARG A 33 23.06 -22.74 -17.21
CA ARG A 33 22.09 -22.97 -16.13
C ARG A 33 21.32 -21.69 -15.86
N VAL A 34 20.29 -21.48 -16.65
CA VAL A 34 19.41 -20.32 -16.51
C VAL A 34 18.35 -20.65 -15.47
N PRO A 35 18.21 -19.84 -14.39
CA PRO A 35 17.16 -20.05 -13.40
C PRO A 35 15.78 -19.83 -14.01
N LYS A 36 14.77 -20.53 -13.49
CA LYS A 36 13.38 -20.38 -13.95
C LYS A 36 12.85 -18.98 -13.62
N ASP A 37 12.44 -18.24 -14.64
CA ASP A 37 11.86 -16.90 -14.46
C ASP A 37 10.41 -17.00 -13.92
N PRO A 38 10.12 -16.47 -12.71
CA PRO A 38 8.80 -16.54 -12.12
C PRO A 38 7.74 -15.70 -12.86
N ASN A 39 8.14 -14.65 -13.57
CA ASN A 39 7.23 -13.70 -14.24
C ASN A 39 7.25 -13.82 -15.77
N ALA A 40 7.90 -14.84 -16.34
CA ALA A 40 7.91 -15.07 -17.79
C ALA A 40 6.50 -15.12 -18.41
N HIS A 41 5.53 -15.68 -17.68
CA HIS A 41 4.12 -15.76 -18.09
C HIS A 41 3.44 -14.38 -18.29
N GLN A 42 4.06 -13.29 -17.81
CA GLN A 42 3.57 -11.91 -17.93
C GLN A 42 4.32 -11.12 -19.00
N ASN A 43 5.11 -11.79 -19.85
CA ASN A 43 6.04 -11.20 -20.81
C ASN A 43 6.94 -10.16 -20.12
N HIS A 44 7.60 -10.59 -19.05
CA HIS A 44 8.52 -9.79 -18.25
C HIS A 44 9.80 -10.57 -17.96
N ILE A 45 10.92 -9.85 -17.86
CA ILE A 45 12.23 -10.41 -17.53
C ILE A 45 12.51 -10.09 -16.06
N SER A 46 12.50 -11.12 -15.20
CA SER A 46 12.72 -10.93 -13.75
C SER A 46 14.17 -10.68 -13.38
N PHE A 47 15.11 -11.08 -14.24
CA PHE A 47 16.54 -10.89 -14.02
C PHE A 47 17.28 -10.81 -15.36
N ALA A 48 18.17 -9.84 -15.50
CA ALA A 48 19.01 -9.68 -16.69
C ALA A 48 20.15 -10.72 -16.69
N TRP A 49 19.81 -11.99 -16.92
CA TRP A 49 20.74 -13.12 -16.85
C TRP A 49 21.66 -13.19 -18.07
N PRO A 50 22.92 -13.66 -17.94
CA PRO A 50 23.79 -13.89 -19.09
C PRO A 50 23.21 -14.94 -20.05
N GLN A 51 23.08 -14.58 -21.32
CA GLN A 51 22.53 -15.45 -22.37
C GLN A 51 23.61 -16.07 -23.25
N SER A 52 24.69 -15.34 -23.50
CA SER A 52 25.82 -15.85 -24.28
C SER A 52 27.11 -15.10 -23.96
N LEU A 53 28.25 -15.75 -24.16
CA LEU A 53 29.57 -15.13 -24.00
C LEU A 53 29.88 -14.24 -25.21
N LEU A 54 30.49 -13.09 -24.96
CA LEU A 54 30.99 -12.18 -25.98
C LEU A 54 32.48 -12.44 -26.20
N LYS A 55 32.90 -12.65 -27.45
CA LYS A 55 34.29 -12.92 -27.82
C LYS A 55 34.85 -11.81 -28.71
N ASN A 56 36.12 -11.47 -28.55
CA ASN A 56 36.84 -10.61 -29.49
C ASN A 56 37.21 -11.38 -30.78
N SER A 57 37.83 -10.69 -31.74
CA SER A 57 38.30 -11.29 -33.01
C SER A 57 39.34 -12.40 -32.81
N GLY A 58 40.06 -12.41 -31.67
CA GLY A 58 41.00 -13.47 -31.28
C GLY A 58 40.35 -14.68 -30.61
N GLY A 59 39.02 -14.69 -30.41
CA GLY A 59 38.29 -15.78 -29.77
C GLY A 59 38.28 -15.74 -28.23
N GLU A 60 38.89 -14.71 -27.63
CA GLU A 60 38.94 -14.52 -26.17
C GLU A 60 37.62 -13.95 -25.67
N VAL A 61 37.14 -14.44 -24.52
CA VAL A 61 35.90 -13.94 -23.91
C VAL A 61 36.17 -12.59 -23.24
N VAL A 62 35.51 -11.55 -23.74
CA VAL A 62 35.65 -10.15 -23.27
C VAL A 62 34.44 -9.63 -22.51
N GLY A 63 33.36 -10.42 -22.46
CA GLY A 63 32.10 -10.02 -21.85
C GLY A 63 30.98 -11.03 -22.05
N PHE A 64 29.74 -10.58 -21.92
CA PHE A 64 28.55 -11.39 -22.17
C PHE A 64 27.38 -10.53 -22.68
N LEU A 65 26.42 -11.18 -23.34
CA LEU A 65 25.15 -10.60 -23.75
C LEU A 65 24.07 -10.92 -22.71
N MET A 66 23.20 -9.94 -22.45
CA MET A 66 22.06 -10.07 -21.56
C MET A 66 20.84 -9.32 -22.10
N PRO A 67 19.62 -9.65 -21.64
CA PRO A 67 18.43 -8.90 -22.00
C PRO A 67 18.56 -7.43 -21.64
N GLU A 68 18.00 -6.59 -22.51
CA GLU A 68 17.89 -5.16 -22.26
C GLU A 68 16.61 -4.89 -21.47
N VAL A 69 16.71 -4.04 -20.47
CA VAL A 69 15.58 -3.67 -19.61
C VAL A 69 15.22 -2.22 -19.90
N GLU A 70 14.14 -2.03 -20.64
CA GLU A 70 13.65 -0.70 -21.03
C GLU A 70 12.49 -0.25 -20.11
N ASN A 71 12.12 1.03 -20.21
CA ASN A 71 10.90 1.60 -19.59
C ASN A 71 10.77 1.32 -18.09
N SER A 72 11.90 1.34 -17.38
CA SER A 72 11.98 0.99 -15.96
C SER A 72 12.83 2.01 -15.20
N LEU A 73 12.53 2.21 -13.92
CA LEU A 73 13.28 3.09 -13.01
C LEU A 73 14.00 2.27 -11.96
N ASP A 74 15.15 2.74 -11.48
CA ASP A 74 15.78 2.13 -10.31
C ASP A 74 14.86 2.21 -9.09
N LEU A 75 14.94 1.19 -8.22
CA LEU A 75 14.04 1.04 -7.08
C LEU A 75 14.19 2.19 -6.09
N LEU A 76 15.37 2.83 -6.02
CA LEU A 76 15.62 3.97 -5.14
C LEU A 76 14.71 5.16 -5.49
N LYS A 77 14.55 5.45 -6.79
CA LYS A 77 13.60 6.47 -7.29
C LYS A 77 12.16 6.13 -6.96
N VAL A 78 11.80 4.85 -6.99
CA VAL A 78 10.44 4.36 -6.71
C VAL A 78 10.13 4.36 -5.22
N CYS A 79 11.05 3.94 -4.35
CA CYS A 79 10.77 3.86 -2.91
C CYS A 79 10.81 5.22 -2.20
N THR A 80 11.59 6.19 -2.72
CA THR A 80 11.82 7.47 -2.04
C THR A 80 10.74 8.49 -2.41
N PRO A 81 9.91 8.98 -1.45
CA PRO A 81 8.81 9.90 -1.75
C PRO A 81 9.23 11.17 -2.50
N ARG A 82 10.35 11.79 -2.09
CA ARG A 82 10.87 13.01 -2.75
C ARG A 82 11.22 12.77 -4.22
N MET A 83 11.83 11.62 -4.53
CA MET A 83 12.22 11.26 -5.89
C MET A 83 11.01 10.88 -6.74
N ARG A 84 10.05 10.14 -6.17
CA ARG A 84 8.77 9.88 -6.84
C ARG A 84 8.07 11.18 -7.24
N LYS A 85 8.00 12.13 -6.31
CA LYS A 85 7.39 13.44 -6.55
C LYS A 85 8.12 14.21 -7.65
N SER A 86 9.46 14.33 -7.58
CA SER A 86 10.25 15.07 -8.58
C SER A 86 10.20 14.46 -9.99
N LEU A 87 10.07 13.14 -10.08
CA LEU A 87 10.03 12.41 -11.35
C LEU A 87 8.60 12.14 -11.85
N GLY A 88 7.58 12.57 -11.10
CA GLY A 88 6.18 12.33 -11.43
C GLY A 88 5.79 10.85 -11.48
N VAL A 89 6.46 9.99 -10.70
CA VAL A 89 6.18 8.55 -10.64
C VAL A 89 4.87 8.31 -9.90
N ASP A 90 3.86 7.84 -10.62
CA ASP A 90 2.57 7.45 -10.06
C ASP A 90 2.66 6.08 -9.38
N ALA A 91 3.13 6.07 -8.12
CA ALA A 91 3.24 4.88 -7.30
C ALA A 91 2.65 5.12 -5.91
N ASN A 92 1.49 4.52 -5.66
CA ASN A 92 0.82 4.49 -4.38
C ASN A 92 1.32 3.33 -3.48
N TRP A 93 0.85 3.27 -2.24
CA TRP A 93 1.31 2.26 -1.29
C TRP A 93 0.94 0.83 -1.68
N TYR A 94 -0.17 0.64 -2.42
CA TYR A 94 -0.54 -0.65 -3.01
C TYR A 94 0.48 -1.10 -4.06
N PHE A 95 0.89 -0.20 -4.97
CA PHE A 95 1.94 -0.47 -5.96
C PHE A 95 3.23 -0.94 -5.27
N LEU A 96 3.63 -0.26 -4.18
CA LEU A 96 4.85 -0.61 -3.45
C LEU A 96 4.78 -1.99 -2.78
N HIS A 97 3.60 -2.41 -2.30
CA HIS A 97 3.38 -3.78 -1.80
C HIS A 97 3.50 -4.82 -2.92
N VAL A 98 2.94 -4.55 -4.10
CA VAL A 98 3.06 -5.44 -5.26
C VAL A 98 4.52 -5.60 -5.69
N VAL A 99 5.28 -4.51 -5.74
CA VAL A 99 6.71 -4.55 -6.03
C VAL A 99 7.45 -5.38 -4.99
N ALA A 100 7.19 -5.16 -3.69
CA ALA A 100 7.82 -5.92 -2.61
C ALA A 100 7.56 -7.43 -2.75
N ARG A 101 6.30 -7.80 -3.01
CA ARG A 101 5.89 -9.20 -3.22
C ARG A 101 6.63 -9.83 -4.40
N ASN A 102 6.69 -9.11 -5.52
CA ASN A 102 7.36 -9.60 -6.72
C ASN A 102 8.88 -9.74 -6.51
N ILE A 103 9.53 -8.81 -5.81
CA ILE A 103 10.96 -8.93 -5.45
C ILE A 103 11.20 -10.17 -4.58
N ALA A 104 10.37 -10.40 -3.56
CA ALA A 104 10.47 -11.59 -2.71
C ALA A 104 10.30 -12.89 -3.52
N GLY A 105 9.35 -12.91 -4.46
CA GLY A 105 9.15 -14.04 -5.38
C GLY A 105 10.36 -14.32 -6.28
N ILE A 106 10.99 -13.27 -6.83
CA ILE A 106 12.19 -13.41 -7.67
C ILE A 106 13.36 -13.97 -6.85
N ILE A 107 13.62 -13.40 -5.67
CA ILE A 107 14.72 -13.88 -4.82
C ILE A 107 14.47 -15.32 -4.39
N GLN A 108 13.21 -15.68 -4.10
CA GLN A 108 12.85 -17.06 -3.78
C GLN A 108 13.15 -18.00 -4.95
N ALA A 109 12.78 -17.64 -6.18
CA ALA A 109 13.08 -18.44 -7.37
C ALA A 109 14.59 -18.63 -7.58
N ILE A 110 15.39 -17.58 -7.38
CA ILE A 110 16.85 -17.65 -7.48
C ILE A 110 17.45 -18.55 -6.39
N HIS A 111 16.95 -18.46 -5.15
CA HIS A 111 17.39 -19.31 -4.03
C HIS A 111 16.99 -20.77 -4.22
N ASP A 112 15.83 -21.07 -4.81
CA ASP A 112 15.38 -22.45 -5.10
C ASP A 112 16.30 -23.14 -6.14
N GLU A 113 16.92 -22.37 -7.03
CA GLU A 113 17.93 -22.85 -8.00
C GLU A 113 19.36 -22.91 -7.40
N GLY A 114 19.53 -22.54 -6.13
CA GLY A 114 20.80 -22.64 -5.39
C GLY A 114 21.77 -21.47 -5.57
N TYR A 115 21.34 -20.38 -6.22
CA TYR A 115 22.13 -19.16 -6.35
C TYR A 115 21.99 -18.25 -5.11
N VAL A 116 22.97 -17.38 -4.90
CA VAL A 116 22.93 -16.31 -3.88
C VAL A 116 23.26 -14.99 -4.57
N LEU A 117 22.44 -13.97 -4.35
CA LEU A 117 22.56 -12.70 -5.09
C LEU A 117 23.76 -11.89 -4.58
N GLY A 118 23.96 -11.83 -3.26
CA GLY A 118 25.15 -11.25 -2.64
C GLY A 118 25.15 -9.73 -2.55
N ASP A 119 24.77 -8.99 -3.60
CA ASP A 119 24.73 -7.52 -3.61
C ASP A 119 23.35 -6.96 -3.96
N ILE A 120 22.35 -7.39 -3.18
CA ILE A 120 21.00 -6.83 -3.25
C ILE A 120 21.03 -5.40 -2.69
N LYS A 121 20.85 -4.43 -3.60
CA LYS A 121 20.67 -3.00 -3.32
C LYS A 121 19.63 -2.40 -4.25
N LEU A 122 19.09 -1.24 -3.89
CA LEU A 122 17.99 -0.60 -4.62
C LEU A 122 18.35 -0.26 -6.07
N GLN A 123 19.59 0.16 -6.32
CA GLN A 123 20.05 0.53 -7.67
C GLN A 123 20.18 -0.68 -8.60
N ASN A 124 20.31 -1.89 -8.04
CA ASN A 124 20.40 -3.13 -8.81
C ASN A 124 19.01 -3.75 -9.09
N ILE A 125 17.93 -3.02 -8.80
CA ILE A 125 16.56 -3.48 -9.06
C ILE A 125 15.87 -2.38 -9.87
N LEU A 126 15.47 -2.70 -11.10
CA LEU A 126 14.66 -1.82 -11.93
C LEU A 126 13.19 -2.22 -11.82
N VAL A 127 12.26 -1.26 -11.86
CA VAL A 127 10.83 -1.50 -11.76
C VAL A 127 10.11 -0.74 -12.87
N ASN A 128 9.20 -1.42 -13.57
CA ASN A 128 8.35 -0.81 -14.58
C ASN A 128 7.00 -0.35 -13.99
N ASN A 129 6.20 0.33 -14.82
CA ASN A 129 4.86 0.82 -14.45
C ASN A 129 3.82 -0.28 -14.17
N ARG A 130 4.14 -1.57 -14.38
CA ARG A 130 3.28 -2.73 -14.04
C ARG A 130 3.62 -3.33 -12.67
N ALA A 131 4.44 -2.64 -11.86
CA ALA A 131 4.98 -3.14 -10.60
C ALA A 131 5.82 -4.43 -10.75
N LEU A 132 6.42 -4.64 -11.93
CA LEU A 132 7.26 -5.81 -12.21
C LEU A 132 8.73 -5.44 -12.08
N PRO A 133 9.44 -5.97 -11.07
CA PRO A 133 10.85 -5.73 -10.85
C PRO A 133 11.74 -6.61 -11.73
N THR A 134 12.90 -6.10 -12.11
CA THR A 134 13.98 -6.81 -12.79
C THR A 134 15.26 -6.62 -12.00
N ILE A 135 15.90 -7.72 -11.58
CA ILE A 135 17.21 -7.65 -10.94
C ILE A 135 18.27 -7.50 -12.03
N ILE A 136 19.04 -6.41 -11.95
CA ILE A 136 20.17 -6.11 -12.82
C ILE A 136 21.48 -6.40 -12.07
N ASP A 137 22.58 -6.53 -12.83
CA ASP A 137 23.92 -6.88 -12.30
C ASP A 137 24.04 -8.33 -11.79
N THR A 138 23.53 -9.29 -12.57
CA THR A 138 23.48 -10.72 -12.22
C THR A 138 24.85 -11.40 -12.21
N ASP A 139 25.85 -10.85 -12.88
CA ASP A 139 27.22 -11.37 -12.90
C ASP A 139 27.96 -11.22 -11.56
N SER A 140 27.41 -10.44 -10.63
CA SER A 140 27.88 -10.35 -9.24
C SER A 140 27.45 -11.53 -8.36
N PHE A 141 26.46 -12.34 -8.79
CA PHE A 141 25.87 -13.41 -7.98
C PHE A 141 26.89 -14.47 -7.59
N GLN A 142 26.74 -15.09 -6.43
CA GLN A 142 27.49 -16.29 -6.12
C GLN A 142 26.88 -17.51 -6.82
N VAL A 143 27.72 -18.24 -7.54
CA VAL A 143 27.35 -19.38 -8.38
C VAL A 143 28.12 -20.60 -7.92
N VAL A 144 27.43 -21.73 -7.81
CA VAL A 144 28.06 -23.03 -7.57
C VAL A 144 28.08 -23.81 -8.87
N ASP A 145 29.26 -24.22 -9.31
CA ASP A 145 29.39 -25.23 -10.37
C ASP A 145 29.30 -26.62 -9.74
N PRO A 146 28.23 -27.39 -9.96
CA PRO A 146 28.10 -28.70 -9.35
C PRO A 146 28.87 -29.79 -10.10
N VAL A 147 29.44 -29.50 -11.27
CA VAL A 147 30.33 -30.45 -11.96
C VAL A 147 31.71 -30.41 -11.31
N GLN A 148 32.24 -29.21 -11.07
CA GLN A 148 33.55 -29.01 -10.44
C GLN A 148 33.47 -28.88 -8.91
N ASN A 149 32.26 -28.81 -8.35
CA ASN A 149 31.97 -28.45 -6.96
C ASN A 149 32.68 -27.13 -6.52
N LYS A 150 32.85 -26.20 -7.47
CA LYS A 150 33.54 -24.92 -7.26
C LYS A 150 32.54 -23.81 -6.99
N VAL A 151 32.82 -23.00 -5.96
CA VAL A 151 32.01 -21.83 -5.62
C VAL A 151 32.67 -20.57 -6.19
N TYR A 152 32.00 -19.92 -7.13
CA TYR A 152 32.36 -18.60 -7.62
C TYR A 152 31.67 -17.55 -6.75
N ARG A 153 32.45 -16.93 -5.86
CA ARG A 153 31.94 -16.01 -4.82
C ARG A 153 31.44 -14.69 -5.39
N CYS A 154 30.56 -14.04 -4.63
CA CYS A 154 30.23 -12.63 -4.80
C CYS A 154 31.33 -11.79 -4.14
N LEU A 155 31.91 -10.85 -4.87
CA LEU A 155 33.08 -10.05 -4.45
C LEU A 155 32.70 -8.62 -4.04
N VAL A 156 31.40 -8.31 -4.05
CA VAL A 156 30.89 -6.96 -3.82
C VAL A 156 29.96 -6.95 -2.62
N ALA A 157 29.95 -5.83 -1.92
CA ALA A 157 29.06 -5.56 -0.82
C ALA A 157 28.75 -4.06 -0.79
N SER A 158 27.48 -3.72 -0.56
CA SER A 158 27.03 -2.35 -0.54
C SER A 158 26.77 -1.86 0.89
N GLU A 159 27.14 -0.60 1.14
CA GLU A 159 26.87 0.09 2.40
C GLU A 159 25.36 0.13 2.69
N GLY A 160 24.96 -0.01 3.96
CA GLY A 160 23.55 -0.04 4.35
C GLY A 160 22.81 -1.35 4.08
N PHE A 161 23.35 -2.22 3.22
CA PHE A 161 22.80 -3.54 2.89
C PHE A 161 23.66 -4.70 3.42
N THR A 162 24.88 -4.42 3.90
CA THR A 162 25.78 -5.45 4.42
C THR A 162 25.37 -5.84 5.85
N PRO A 163 25.02 -7.12 6.12
CA PRO A 163 24.64 -7.57 7.46
C PRO A 163 25.83 -7.59 8.43
N SER A 164 25.57 -7.47 9.73
CA SER A 164 26.59 -7.28 10.78
C SER A 164 27.72 -8.31 10.76
N GLU A 165 27.43 -9.58 10.45
CA GLU A 165 28.42 -10.65 10.38
C GLU A 165 29.43 -10.52 9.22
N LEU A 166 29.13 -9.69 8.21
CA LEU A 166 30.01 -9.42 7.07
C LEU A 166 30.74 -8.08 7.18
N ILE A 167 30.34 -7.19 8.10
CA ILE A 167 30.96 -5.86 8.23
C ILE A 167 32.39 -5.98 8.75
N GLY A 168 33.34 -5.38 8.02
CA GLY A 168 34.77 -5.44 8.33
C GLY A 168 35.42 -6.79 8.00
N LYS A 169 34.74 -7.67 7.26
CA LYS A 169 35.30 -8.92 6.75
C LYS A 169 35.74 -8.75 5.30
N ASN A 170 36.73 -9.53 4.89
CA ASN A 170 37.13 -9.60 3.48
C ASN A 170 36.13 -10.47 2.69
N ILE A 171 35.27 -9.81 1.90
CA ILE A 171 34.19 -10.42 1.13
C ILE A 171 34.71 -11.46 0.13
N ASP A 172 35.89 -11.24 -0.45
CA ASP A 172 36.48 -12.13 -1.46
C ASP A 172 36.78 -13.53 -0.90
N SER A 173 36.99 -13.61 0.41
CA SER A 173 37.30 -14.86 1.11
C SER A 173 36.06 -15.58 1.64
N ILE A 174 34.88 -14.94 1.63
CA ILE A 174 33.68 -15.46 2.28
C ILE A 174 32.71 -16.06 1.27
N THR A 175 32.34 -17.32 1.49
CA THR A 175 31.21 -17.93 0.80
C THR A 175 29.92 -17.47 1.48
N GLN A 176 29.16 -16.62 0.81
CA GLN A 176 27.87 -16.16 1.31
C GLN A 176 26.82 -17.27 1.18
N SER A 177 25.79 -17.28 2.02
CA SER A 177 24.58 -18.09 1.82
C SER A 177 23.34 -17.21 1.73
N ALA A 178 22.19 -17.81 1.44
CA ALA A 178 20.90 -17.14 1.39
C ALA A 178 20.57 -16.33 2.67
N VAL A 179 21.15 -16.66 3.83
CA VAL A 179 20.90 -15.93 5.09
C VAL A 179 21.37 -14.47 5.06
N HIS A 180 22.37 -14.14 4.24
CA HIS A 180 22.83 -12.76 4.06
C HIS A 180 21.85 -11.99 3.15
N ASP A 181 21.35 -12.62 2.09
CA ASP A 181 20.31 -12.04 1.22
C ASP A 181 19.00 -11.79 1.97
N ARG A 182 18.67 -12.61 2.98
CA ARG A 182 17.47 -12.40 3.81
C ARG A 182 17.50 -11.07 4.57
N PHE A 183 18.67 -10.64 5.05
CA PHE A 183 18.83 -9.32 5.66
C PHE A 183 18.61 -8.21 4.63
N ARG A 184 19.25 -8.33 3.46
CA ARG A 184 19.13 -7.35 2.37
C ARG A 184 17.70 -7.21 1.87
N LEU A 185 17.00 -8.33 1.75
CA LEU A 185 15.57 -8.37 1.41
C LEU A 185 14.74 -7.62 2.45
N GLY A 186 15.00 -7.83 3.74
CA GLY A 186 14.36 -7.05 4.81
C GLY A 186 14.60 -5.54 4.67
N VAL A 187 15.82 -5.12 4.35
CA VAL A 187 16.14 -3.70 4.10
C VAL A 187 15.39 -3.16 2.88
N VAL A 188 15.36 -3.91 1.77
CA VAL A 188 14.65 -3.51 0.53
C VAL A 188 13.14 -3.35 0.77
N ILE A 189 12.52 -4.32 1.46
CA ILE A 189 11.08 -4.25 1.78
C ILE A 189 10.81 -3.07 2.71
N TYR A 190 11.70 -2.80 3.67
CA TYR A 190 11.57 -1.63 4.53
C TYR A 190 11.59 -0.32 3.71
N TYR A 191 12.53 -0.18 2.78
CA TYR A 191 12.57 0.99 1.88
C TYR A 191 11.25 1.17 1.11
N LEU A 192 10.70 0.08 0.57
CA LEU A 192 9.44 0.12 -0.17
C LEU A 192 8.26 0.58 0.70
N LEU A 193 8.14 0.05 1.92
CA LEU A 193 6.96 0.30 2.76
C LEU A 193 7.06 1.56 3.62
N PHE A 194 8.29 2.00 3.95
CA PHE A 194 8.56 3.12 4.87
C PHE A 194 9.29 4.30 4.21
N GLY A 195 9.62 4.21 2.92
CA GLY A 195 10.16 5.32 2.13
C GLY A 195 11.60 5.73 2.44
N GLY A 196 12.33 4.93 3.22
CA GLY A 196 13.71 5.19 3.63
C GLY A 196 14.34 3.98 4.35
N PRO A 197 15.62 4.08 4.79
CA PRO A 197 16.29 2.97 5.46
C PRO A 197 15.72 2.69 6.86
N PRO A 198 15.82 1.43 7.36
CA PRO A 198 15.33 1.04 8.68
C PRO A 198 16.10 1.68 9.85
N PHE A 199 17.32 2.14 9.62
CA PHE A 199 18.23 2.64 10.65
C PHE A 199 18.11 4.16 10.87
N ARG A 200 16.91 4.75 10.70
CA ARG A 200 16.64 6.18 10.90
C ARG A 200 15.69 6.41 12.07
N GLY A 201 15.89 7.50 12.80
CA GLY A 201 15.06 7.94 13.91
C GLY A 201 15.77 9.01 14.74
N SER A 202 15.22 9.36 15.90
CA SER A 202 15.84 10.26 16.87
C SER A 202 16.91 9.53 17.67
N TRP A 203 18.15 10.01 17.63
CA TRP A 203 19.27 9.47 18.41
C TRP A 203 19.19 9.92 19.88
N GLN A 204 19.27 8.96 20.80
CA GLN A 204 19.19 9.16 22.26
C GLN A 204 20.53 8.88 22.98
N GLY A 205 21.59 8.60 22.23
CA GLY A 205 22.93 8.39 22.79
C GLY A 205 23.69 9.70 23.01
N SER A 206 24.84 9.59 23.67
CA SER A 206 25.79 10.70 23.80
C SER A 206 26.50 10.99 22.48
N GLY A 207 26.63 12.27 22.11
CA GLY A 207 27.35 12.72 20.92
C GLY A 207 26.59 12.54 19.62
N ASP A 208 27.30 12.72 18.50
CA ASP A 208 26.73 12.59 17.16
C ASP A 208 26.24 11.17 16.84
N PRO A 209 25.16 11.02 16.05
CA PRO A 209 24.66 9.71 15.66
C PRO A 209 25.72 8.94 14.84
N PRO A 210 25.96 7.66 15.14
CA PRO A 210 26.89 6.84 14.38
C PRO A 210 26.49 6.68 12.91
N GLU A 211 27.46 6.43 12.05
CA GLU A 211 27.20 6.04 10.66
C GLU A 211 26.36 4.76 10.56
N GLN A 212 25.65 4.60 9.45
CA GLN A 212 24.71 3.49 9.24
C GLN A 212 25.36 2.12 9.41
N VAL A 213 26.62 1.96 8.97
CA VAL A 213 27.39 0.72 9.14
C VAL A 213 27.52 0.34 10.61
N GLU A 214 27.76 1.32 11.49
CA GLU A 214 27.91 1.08 12.92
C GLU A 214 26.56 0.81 13.59
N LEU A 215 25.48 1.46 13.13
CA LEU A 215 24.12 1.16 13.57
C LEU A 215 23.72 -0.29 13.26
N ILE A 216 24.02 -0.77 12.05
CA ILE A 216 23.80 -2.17 11.66
C ILE A 216 24.67 -3.10 12.50
N ARG A 217 25.94 -2.76 12.72
CA ARG A 217 26.86 -3.55 13.54
C ARG A 217 26.33 -3.73 14.97
N ARG A 218 25.69 -2.70 15.54
CA ARG A 218 25.11 -2.73 16.90
C ARG A 218 23.67 -3.25 16.95
N GLY A 219 23.02 -3.48 15.81
CA GLY A 219 21.61 -3.91 15.76
C GLY A 219 20.63 -2.80 16.14
N PHE A 220 21.00 -1.54 15.95
CA PHE A 220 20.17 -0.40 16.31
C PHE A 220 19.25 0.03 15.17
N TRP A 221 17.94 -0.03 15.44
CA TRP A 221 16.85 0.50 14.62
C TRP A 221 15.65 0.78 15.55
N PRO A 222 14.65 1.59 15.14
CA PRO A 222 13.61 2.13 16.03
C PRO A 222 12.81 1.12 16.86
N TYR A 223 12.80 -0.16 16.48
CA TYR A 223 12.01 -1.21 17.13
C TYR A 223 12.87 -2.35 17.71
N ALA A 224 14.17 -2.12 17.94
CA ALA A 224 15.02 -3.04 18.67
C ALA A 224 14.90 -2.84 20.19
N PRO A 225 14.84 -3.93 20.98
CA PRO A 225 14.89 -3.86 22.44
C PRO A 225 16.26 -3.31 22.85
N ASN A 226 16.28 -2.10 23.43
CA ASN A 226 17.47 -1.31 23.78
C ASN A 226 18.12 -0.50 22.65
N SER A 227 17.37 -0.14 21.60
CA SER A 227 17.91 0.78 20.59
C SER A 227 18.05 2.21 21.13
N LEU A 228 19.20 2.83 20.84
CA LEU A 228 19.41 4.27 21.01
C LEU A 228 18.80 5.10 19.87
N ILE A 229 18.22 4.45 18.87
CA ILE A 229 17.39 5.09 17.85
C ILE A 229 15.93 4.89 18.26
N GLN A 230 15.21 5.98 18.44
CA GLN A 230 13.78 5.96 18.73
C GLN A 230 12.98 6.51 17.55
N PRO A 231 11.71 6.10 17.36
CA PRO A 231 10.84 6.74 16.38
C PRO A 231 10.75 8.25 16.63
N SER A 232 10.90 9.04 15.56
CA SER A 232 10.60 10.49 15.55
C SER A 232 9.20 10.74 14.99
N ASP A 233 8.68 11.97 15.08
CA ASP A 233 7.37 12.35 14.52
C ASP A 233 7.22 12.02 13.03
N ASN A 234 8.33 12.06 12.29
CA ASN A 234 8.35 11.73 10.87
C ASN A 234 8.51 10.23 10.58
N THR A 235 8.77 9.41 11.59
CA THR A 235 8.94 7.96 11.43
C THR A 235 7.59 7.31 11.17
N ILE A 236 7.51 6.50 10.11
CA ILE A 236 6.31 5.72 9.83
C ILE A 236 6.24 4.56 10.84
N PRO A 237 5.18 4.45 11.66
CA PRO A 237 5.08 3.44 12.71
C PRO A 237 5.02 2.02 12.15
N LEU A 238 5.66 1.05 12.82
CA LEU A 238 5.64 -0.35 12.38
C LEU A 238 4.23 -0.96 12.47
N ASN A 239 3.35 -0.45 13.34
CA ASN A 239 2.01 -1.00 13.52
C ASN A 239 1.02 -0.65 12.38
N ILE A 240 1.41 0.18 11.40
CA ILE A 240 0.54 0.50 10.25
C ILE A 240 0.49 -0.62 9.20
N ILE A 241 1.51 -1.49 9.19
CA ILE A 241 1.58 -2.65 8.29
C ILE A 241 1.00 -3.88 8.97
N HIS A 242 0.65 -4.89 8.18
CA HIS A 242 0.07 -6.14 8.68
C HIS A 242 0.96 -6.85 9.73
N PRO A 243 0.40 -7.44 10.82
CA PRO A 243 1.16 -8.12 11.87
C PRO A 243 2.17 -9.17 11.40
N GLU A 244 1.87 -9.93 10.34
CA GLU A 244 2.82 -10.90 9.77
C GLU A 244 4.07 -10.21 9.19
N LEU A 245 3.91 -9.03 8.58
CA LEU A 245 5.04 -8.24 8.11
C LEU A 245 5.81 -7.62 9.28
N GLN A 246 5.11 -7.16 10.31
CA GLN A 246 5.75 -6.69 11.55
C GLN A 246 6.64 -7.78 12.14
N GLN A 247 6.12 -9.01 12.26
CA GLN A 247 6.87 -10.18 12.73
C GLN A 247 8.07 -10.48 11.82
N CYS A 248 7.93 -10.35 10.49
CA CYS A 248 9.05 -10.52 9.58
C CYS A 248 10.16 -9.49 9.83
N PHE A 249 9.82 -8.20 10.04
CA PHE A 249 10.81 -7.17 10.36
C PHE A 249 11.50 -7.41 11.71
N LEU A 250 10.73 -7.71 12.76
CA LEU A 250 11.27 -8.03 14.08
C LEU A 250 12.19 -9.25 14.02
N ARG A 251 11.80 -10.31 13.33
CA ARG A 251 12.65 -11.50 13.13
C ARG A 251 13.89 -11.21 12.29
N CYS A 252 13.79 -10.31 11.32
CA CYS A 252 14.90 -9.95 10.44
C CYS A 252 15.97 -9.15 11.19
N PHE A 253 15.54 -8.09 11.90
CA PHE A 253 16.44 -7.10 12.48
C PHE A 253 16.74 -7.30 13.97
N ASN A 254 15.89 -7.99 14.74
CA ASN A 254 16.15 -8.32 16.14
C ASN A 254 16.74 -9.73 16.27
N ASP A 255 15.93 -10.76 16.03
CA ASP A 255 16.36 -12.16 16.15
C ASP A 255 17.50 -12.49 15.20
N GLY A 256 17.36 -12.04 13.96
CA GLY A 256 18.27 -12.26 12.85
C GLY A 256 19.59 -11.50 12.97
N HIS A 257 19.66 -10.46 13.81
CA HIS A 257 20.91 -9.76 14.09
C HIS A 257 21.85 -10.65 14.91
N PHE A 258 21.33 -11.30 15.95
CA PHE A 258 22.11 -12.22 16.78
C PHE A 258 22.24 -13.62 16.16
N ASN A 259 21.24 -14.08 15.44
CA ASN A 259 21.26 -15.38 14.77
C ASN A 259 20.74 -15.26 13.32
N PRO A 260 21.65 -15.13 12.33
CA PRO A 260 21.28 -14.96 10.92
C PRO A 260 20.29 -15.98 10.36
N SER A 261 20.27 -17.21 10.90
CA SER A 261 19.36 -18.27 10.45
C SER A 261 17.88 -18.00 10.79
N LYS A 262 17.61 -17.17 11.82
CA LYS A 262 16.24 -16.79 12.22
C LYS A 262 15.58 -15.78 11.27
N ARG A 263 16.37 -15.09 10.45
CA ARG A 263 15.87 -14.14 9.45
C ARG A 263 14.85 -14.84 8.53
N PRO A 264 13.70 -14.22 8.23
CA PRO A 264 12.70 -14.81 7.33
C PRO A 264 13.31 -15.10 5.96
N SER A 265 13.00 -16.26 5.38
CA SER A 265 13.37 -16.54 3.99
C SER A 265 12.52 -15.69 3.03
N ALA A 266 12.94 -15.62 1.77
CA ALA A 266 12.16 -14.96 0.73
C ALA A 266 10.74 -15.54 0.61
N ARG A 267 10.57 -16.86 0.77
CA ARG A 267 9.25 -17.53 0.87
C ARG A 267 8.39 -17.03 2.03
N VAL A 268 8.99 -16.79 3.20
CA VAL A 268 8.25 -16.26 4.38
C VAL A 268 7.83 -14.81 4.13
N TRP A 269 8.74 -13.98 3.60
CA TRP A 269 8.41 -12.62 3.18
C TRP A 269 7.30 -12.59 2.13
N LEU A 270 7.38 -13.45 1.11
CA LEU A 270 6.37 -13.57 0.05
C LEU A 270 4.98 -13.87 0.65
N GLY A 271 4.90 -14.87 1.53
CA GLY A 271 3.63 -15.21 2.20
C GLY A 271 3.10 -14.08 3.07
N ALA A 272 3.96 -13.42 3.86
CA ALA A 272 3.55 -12.29 4.70
C ALA A 272 3.10 -11.09 3.87
N LEU A 273 3.76 -10.82 2.74
CA LEU A 273 3.40 -9.76 1.79
C LEU A 273 2.10 -10.07 1.06
N GLU A 274 1.84 -11.34 0.72
CA GLU A 274 0.57 -11.77 0.14
C GLU A 274 -0.60 -11.54 1.11
N VAL A 275 -0.44 -11.94 2.37
CA VAL A 275 -1.46 -11.69 3.41
C VAL A 275 -1.68 -10.19 3.58
N ALA A 276 -0.62 -9.42 3.79
CA ALA A 276 -0.72 -7.97 3.96
C ALA A 276 -1.35 -7.26 2.76
N PHE A 277 -0.99 -7.67 1.54
CA PHE A 277 -1.53 -7.14 0.30
C PHE A 277 -3.04 -7.37 0.19
N ASN A 278 -3.52 -8.55 0.58
CA ASN A 278 -4.94 -8.86 0.54
C ASN A 278 -5.76 -8.11 1.60
N GLU A 279 -5.10 -7.54 2.61
CA GLU A 279 -5.69 -6.69 3.65
C GLU A 279 -5.54 -5.19 3.38
N LEU A 280 -5.02 -4.80 2.20
CA LEU A 280 -4.97 -3.40 1.84
C LEU A 280 -6.37 -2.91 1.43
N GLN A 281 -6.79 -1.81 2.05
CA GLN A 281 -8.04 -1.14 1.75
C GLN A 281 -7.76 0.24 1.16
N SER A 282 -8.54 0.62 0.15
CA SER A 282 -8.57 2.00 -0.33
C SER A 282 -9.16 2.90 0.76
N CYS A 283 -8.59 4.09 0.93
CA CYS A 283 -9.06 5.08 1.88
C CYS A 283 -10.50 5.54 1.63
N GLY A 284 -10.95 5.56 0.36
CA GLY A 284 -12.24 6.11 -0.03
C GLY A 284 -12.34 7.64 0.03
N LYS A 285 -11.36 8.34 0.63
CA LYS A 285 -11.22 9.81 0.61
C LYS A 285 -10.25 10.29 -0.46
N ILE A 286 -9.10 9.64 -0.56
CA ILE A 286 -8.02 9.93 -1.53
C ILE A 286 -7.75 8.63 -2.29
N ASP A 287 -7.86 8.66 -3.62
CA ASP A 287 -7.82 7.45 -4.45
C ASP A 287 -6.45 6.75 -4.41
N SER A 288 -5.38 7.53 -4.27
CA SER A 288 -4.01 7.05 -4.11
C SER A 288 -3.71 6.51 -2.70
N HIS A 289 -4.60 6.65 -1.72
CA HIS A 289 -4.36 6.15 -0.37
C HIS A 289 -4.84 4.72 -0.21
N PHE A 290 -3.92 3.85 0.22
CA PHE A 290 -4.20 2.48 0.63
C PHE A 290 -3.60 2.24 2.00
N TYR A 291 -4.30 1.56 2.89
CA TYR A 291 -3.85 1.28 4.25
C TYR A 291 -4.16 -0.17 4.64
N GLY A 292 -3.44 -0.71 5.62
CA GLY A 292 -3.68 -2.06 6.11
C GLY A 292 -4.91 -2.09 7.02
N LEU A 293 -5.82 -3.03 6.78
CA LEU A 293 -7.02 -3.21 7.60
C LEU A 293 -6.70 -3.40 9.09
N SER A 294 -5.59 -4.06 9.41
CA SER A 294 -5.10 -4.26 10.79
C SER A 294 -4.83 -2.96 11.56
N TYR A 295 -4.59 -1.84 10.86
CA TYR A 295 -4.44 -0.54 11.50
C TYR A 295 -5.80 0.16 11.75
N GLY A 296 -6.87 -0.28 11.07
CA GLY A 296 -8.26 0.11 11.31
C GLY A 296 -8.71 1.42 10.65
N ARG A 297 -7.80 2.26 10.14
CA ARG A 297 -8.13 3.51 9.45
C ARG A 297 -7.03 3.97 8.50
N CYS A 298 -7.28 4.99 7.68
CA CYS A 298 -6.26 5.47 6.75
C CYS A 298 -5.13 6.25 7.46
N TYR A 299 -4.01 5.58 7.72
CA TYR A 299 -2.81 6.21 8.26
C TYR A 299 -2.30 7.38 7.41
N TRP A 300 -2.42 7.32 6.08
CA TRP A 300 -1.92 8.40 5.22
C TRP A 300 -2.73 9.69 5.37
N CYS A 301 -4.04 9.59 5.58
CA CYS A 301 -4.87 10.74 5.94
C CYS A 301 -4.48 11.31 7.31
N ASP A 302 -4.35 10.45 8.34
CA ASP A 302 -3.92 10.88 9.67
C ASP A 302 -2.57 11.58 9.62
N ARG A 303 -1.63 11.00 8.87
CA ARG A 303 -0.28 11.53 8.70
C ARG A 303 -0.30 12.88 7.99
N ALA A 304 -1.04 12.99 6.90
CA ALA A 304 -1.18 14.24 6.15
C ALA A 304 -1.75 15.34 7.04
N GLN A 305 -2.78 15.03 7.84
CA GLN A 305 -3.36 15.97 8.79
C GLN A 305 -2.40 16.37 9.92
N ASN A 306 -1.67 15.39 10.48
CA ASN A 306 -0.82 15.64 11.64
C ASN A 306 0.49 16.36 11.29
N LEU A 307 1.06 16.07 10.12
CA LEU A 307 2.39 16.53 9.69
C LEU A 307 2.36 17.53 8.53
N GLY A 308 1.19 17.80 7.93
CA GLY A 308 1.06 18.67 6.76
C GLY A 308 1.69 18.12 5.47
N VAL A 309 2.06 16.84 5.45
CA VAL A 309 2.74 16.22 4.30
C VAL A 309 2.11 14.88 3.96
N ASP A 310 1.55 14.79 2.75
CA ASP A 310 1.10 13.55 2.13
C ASP A 310 2.15 13.03 1.13
N ILE A 311 2.64 11.82 1.37
CA ILE A 311 3.65 11.17 0.52
C ILE A 311 3.04 10.31 -0.60
N PHE A 312 1.70 10.28 -0.69
CA PHE A 312 0.88 9.58 -1.68
C PHE A 312 -0.29 10.46 -2.16
N GLU A 313 -0.10 11.77 -2.36
CA GLU A 313 -1.16 12.71 -2.78
C GLU A 313 -1.78 12.38 -4.17
N ASN A 314 -3.09 12.67 -4.33
CA ASN A 314 -3.82 12.46 -5.59
C ASN A 314 -3.32 13.42 -6.68
N LYS A 315 -2.92 12.90 -7.85
CA LYS A 315 -2.80 13.71 -9.07
C LYS A 315 -4.08 13.61 -9.90
N VAL A 316 -4.89 14.67 -9.93
CA VAL A 316 -5.65 14.98 -11.14
C VAL A 316 -4.69 15.64 -12.11
N VAL A 317 -4.07 14.86 -12.99
CA VAL A 317 -3.40 15.39 -14.18
C VAL A 317 -4.00 14.71 -15.40
N LEU A 318 -4.81 15.49 -16.13
CA LEU A 318 -5.16 15.25 -17.52
C LEU A 318 -3.89 15.09 -18.35
N MET A 319 -3.61 13.90 -18.87
CA MET A 319 -2.94 13.74 -20.18
C MET A 319 -3.40 12.46 -20.88
N SER A 320 -4.42 12.62 -21.73
CA SER A 320 -4.62 11.77 -22.90
C SER A 320 -3.52 12.02 -23.94
N LYS A 321 -3.17 10.96 -24.68
CA LYS A 321 -2.34 10.88 -25.90
C LYS A 321 -0.83 10.65 -25.69
N ASN A 322 -0.44 9.37 -25.65
CA ASN A 322 0.23 8.70 -26.78
C ASN A 322 0.77 7.34 -26.35
N PHE A 323 0.00 6.27 -26.58
CA PHE A 323 0.57 4.97 -26.92
C PHE A 323 -0.39 4.30 -27.90
N GLN A 324 0.01 4.28 -29.17
CA GLN A 324 -0.72 3.60 -30.24
C GLN A 324 -0.83 2.11 -29.92
N ILE A 325 -2.06 1.63 -29.81
CA ILE A 325 -2.39 0.21 -29.79
C ILE A 325 -2.19 -0.31 -31.23
N ILE A 326 -1.09 -1.01 -31.47
CA ILE A 326 -0.98 -1.89 -32.64
C ILE A 326 -1.90 -3.09 -32.36
N GLN A 327 -3.10 -3.04 -32.94
CA GLN A 327 -3.95 -4.21 -33.10
C GLN A 327 -3.23 -5.20 -34.01
N ASN A 328 -2.75 -6.32 -33.49
CA ASN A 328 -2.51 -7.50 -34.31
C ASN A 328 -3.64 -8.50 -34.11
N LYS A 329 -4.58 -8.43 -35.06
CA LYS A 329 -5.45 -9.53 -35.45
C LYS A 329 -4.57 -10.72 -35.83
N ASN A 330 -4.71 -11.84 -35.12
CA ASN A 330 -4.86 -13.15 -35.76
C ASN A 330 -5.34 -14.18 -34.73
N LYS A 331 -6.63 -14.51 -34.88
CA LYS A 331 -7.22 -15.75 -34.39
C LYS A 331 -6.58 -16.91 -35.15
N GLN A 332 -6.11 -17.93 -34.43
CA GLN A 332 -6.28 -19.32 -34.86
C GLN A 332 -6.47 -20.19 -33.61
N ILE A 333 -7.72 -20.63 -33.45
CA ILE A 333 -8.17 -21.71 -32.58
C ILE A 333 -7.85 -23.01 -33.30
N LEU A 334 -7.43 -24.07 -32.59
CA LEU A 334 -7.64 -25.51 -32.87
C LEU A 334 -7.12 -26.35 -31.65
N PRO A 335 -7.54 -27.62 -31.46
CA PRO A 335 -8.31 -28.03 -30.28
C PRO A 335 -7.59 -28.98 -29.30
N ILE A 336 -8.30 -29.21 -28.20
CA ILE A 336 -8.05 -30.11 -27.07
C ILE A 336 -7.69 -31.55 -27.51
N ALA A 337 -6.68 -32.14 -26.87
CA ALA A 337 -6.52 -33.58 -26.76
C ALA A 337 -6.32 -33.98 -25.29
N THR A 338 -7.36 -34.59 -24.74
CA THR A 338 -7.38 -35.35 -23.49
C THR A 338 -6.57 -36.63 -23.63
N ASN A 339 -5.76 -36.96 -22.61
CA ASN A 339 -5.62 -38.29 -22.00
C ASN A 339 -4.34 -38.33 -21.15
N ILE A 340 -4.44 -38.76 -19.89
CA ILE A 340 -3.60 -39.79 -19.25
C ILE A 340 -4.19 -40.12 -17.87
N THR A 341 -4.52 -41.39 -17.72
CA THR A 341 -5.05 -42.12 -16.55
C THR A 341 -4.01 -42.32 -15.41
N PRO A 342 -4.46 -42.54 -14.16
CA PRO A 342 -3.58 -42.69 -13.00
C PRO A 342 -3.07 -44.14 -12.83
N LYS A 343 -1.75 -44.31 -12.63
CA LYS A 343 -1.13 -45.61 -12.27
C LYS A 343 -0.93 -45.73 -10.76
N LYS A 344 -1.57 -46.73 -10.17
CA LYS A 344 -1.29 -47.34 -8.85
C LYS A 344 0.17 -47.80 -8.76
N LEU A 345 0.79 -47.63 -7.59
CA LEU A 345 1.97 -48.40 -7.21
C LEU A 345 1.83 -48.92 -5.77
N LEU A 346 2.10 -50.22 -5.66
CA LEU A 346 1.87 -51.10 -4.52
C LEU A 346 2.88 -50.90 -3.40
N ILE A 347 2.42 -51.11 -2.17
CA ILE A 347 3.20 -51.23 -0.95
C ILE A 347 3.49 -52.72 -0.73
N HIS A 348 4.77 -53.10 -0.62
CA HIS A 348 5.17 -54.39 -0.05
C HIS A 348 5.96 -54.18 1.23
N GLN A 349 5.50 -54.86 2.29
CA GLN A 349 6.20 -55.03 3.57
C GLN A 349 7.22 -56.17 3.46
N ASN A 350 8.34 -56.07 4.19
CA ASN A 350 8.82 -57.18 5.02
C ASN A 350 9.81 -56.74 6.11
N LYS A 351 9.81 -57.51 7.20
CA LYS A 351 10.30 -57.26 8.56
C LYS A 351 11.56 -58.11 8.90
N THR A 352 12.36 -57.57 9.85
CA THR A 352 13.15 -58.23 10.95
C THR A 352 14.34 -59.14 10.59
N GLN A 353 15.47 -59.29 11.33
CA GLN A 353 16.02 -58.89 12.65
C GLN A 353 17.53 -59.31 12.63
N GLN A 354 18.50 -58.74 13.38
CA GLN A 354 18.94 -59.15 14.74
C GLN A 354 20.07 -58.22 15.30
N LYS A 355 20.22 -58.23 16.64
CA LYS A 355 21.00 -57.37 17.59
C LYS A 355 22.52 -57.66 17.57
N HIS A 356 23.48 -56.86 18.11
CA HIS A 356 23.64 -56.32 19.49
C HIS A 356 24.87 -55.33 19.59
N PRO A 357 25.26 -54.74 20.76
CA PRO A 357 25.07 -53.35 21.18
C PRO A 357 26.32 -52.43 21.23
N GLN A 358 26.13 -51.09 21.24
CA GLN A 358 26.84 -50.11 22.10
C GLN A 358 26.28 -48.67 21.95
N ASN A 359 26.40 -47.87 23.02
CA ASN A 359 26.15 -46.41 23.15
C ASN A 359 24.74 -45.87 23.49
N LYS A 360 24.45 -45.84 24.80
CA LYS A 360 23.44 -45.00 25.46
C LYS A 360 23.89 -43.53 25.54
N GLN A 361 23.71 -42.76 24.47
CA GLN A 361 23.64 -41.29 24.52
C GLN A 361 22.89 -40.67 23.32
N GLY A 362 22.49 -41.46 22.31
CA GLY A 362 21.81 -41.00 21.10
C GLY A 362 20.26 -41.01 21.11
N ASN A 363 19.61 -41.56 22.14
CA ASN A 363 18.16 -41.78 22.10
C ASN A 363 17.30 -40.57 22.47
N LEU A 364 17.82 -39.59 23.22
CA LEU A 364 17.04 -38.40 23.57
C LEU A 364 16.80 -37.49 22.36
N LYS A 365 17.84 -37.25 21.54
CA LYS A 365 17.74 -36.43 20.33
C LYS A 365 16.88 -37.08 19.24
N LYS A 366 16.94 -38.40 19.07
CA LYS A 366 16.14 -39.11 18.06
C LYS A 366 14.65 -39.11 18.42
N ASN A 367 14.32 -39.29 19.70
CA ASN A 367 12.93 -39.19 20.18
C ASN A 367 12.42 -37.74 20.13
N LEU A 368 13.25 -36.74 20.41
CA LEU A 368 12.89 -35.32 20.22
C LEU A 368 12.67 -34.97 18.74
N SER A 369 13.49 -35.53 17.84
CA SER A 369 13.37 -35.31 16.39
C SER A 369 12.09 -35.93 15.84
N ILE A 370 11.73 -37.12 16.32
CA ILE A 370 10.48 -37.80 15.95
C ILE A 370 9.29 -37.06 16.53
N LEU A 371 9.35 -36.60 17.79
CA LEU A 371 8.30 -35.74 18.37
C LEU A 371 8.17 -34.42 17.63
N LEU A 372 9.27 -33.79 17.21
CA LEU A 372 9.25 -32.56 16.40
C LEU A 372 8.66 -32.81 15.00
N VAL A 373 9.02 -33.90 14.33
CA VAL A 373 8.45 -34.25 13.01
C VAL A 373 6.98 -34.63 13.12
N ILE A 374 6.56 -35.30 14.20
CA ILE A 374 5.14 -35.56 14.49
C ILE A 374 4.42 -34.26 14.85
N PHE A 375 5.01 -33.38 15.65
CA PHE A 375 4.42 -32.10 16.02
C PHE A 375 4.29 -31.14 14.83
N PHE A 376 5.34 -30.98 14.03
CA PHE A 376 5.32 -30.22 12.77
C PHE A 376 4.45 -30.89 11.70
N GLY A 377 4.42 -32.22 11.63
CA GLY A 377 3.55 -32.96 10.72
C GLY A 377 2.08 -32.79 11.10
N VAL A 378 1.73 -33.01 12.37
CA VAL A 378 0.37 -32.87 12.90
C VAL A 378 -0.10 -31.43 12.80
N THR A 379 0.73 -30.43 13.12
CA THR A 379 0.38 -29.01 12.92
C THR A 379 0.22 -28.68 11.43
N PHE A 380 1.12 -29.12 10.55
CA PHE A 380 0.99 -28.90 9.11
C PHE A 380 -0.30 -29.52 8.55
N PHE A 381 -0.62 -30.77 8.92
CA PHE A 381 -1.87 -31.45 8.54
C PHE A 381 -3.11 -30.79 9.15
N TYR A 382 -3.00 -30.25 10.36
CA TYR A 382 -4.07 -29.50 11.01
C TYR A 382 -4.35 -28.18 10.27
N PHE A 383 -3.34 -27.47 9.76
CA PHE A 383 -3.51 -26.21 9.03
C PHE A 383 -3.68 -26.33 7.50
N GLN A 384 -3.54 -27.53 6.91
CA GLN A 384 -3.78 -27.75 5.48
C GLN A 384 -5.15 -27.24 4.98
N PRO A 385 -6.28 -27.50 5.68
CA PRO A 385 -7.58 -27.01 5.25
C PRO A 385 -7.67 -25.48 5.24
N TYR A 386 -7.04 -24.84 6.23
CA TYR A 386 -6.97 -23.39 6.37
C TYR A 386 -6.29 -22.71 5.18
N PHE A 387 -5.06 -23.12 4.84
CA PHE A 387 -4.33 -22.54 3.71
C PHE A 387 -5.07 -22.70 2.38
N LYS A 388 -5.75 -23.85 2.21
CA LYS A 388 -6.50 -24.14 1.00
C LYS A 388 -7.72 -23.24 0.84
N ILE A 389 -8.51 -23.04 1.90
CA ILE A 389 -9.65 -22.13 1.87
C ILE A 389 -9.19 -20.68 1.66
N ASN A 390 -8.15 -20.25 2.38
CA ASN A 390 -7.65 -18.88 2.25
C ASN A 390 -7.18 -18.58 0.82
N SER A 391 -6.45 -19.52 0.20
CA SER A 391 -6.05 -19.41 -1.21
C SER A 391 -7.25 -19.34 -2.17
N LEU A 392 -8.28 -20.17 -1.96
CA LEU A 392 -9.47 -20.18 -2.80
C LEU A 392 -10.28 -18.88 -2.66
N ALA A 393 -10.49 -18.41 -1.43
CA ALA A 393 -11.20 -17.16 -1.13
C ALA A 393 -10.49 -15.95 -1.75
N HIS A 394 -9.16 -15.86 -1.62
CA HIS A 394 -8.39 -14.76 -2.22
C HIS A 394 -8.40 -14.75 -3.73
N ARG A 395 -8.27 -15.93 -4.35
CA ARG A 395 -8.36 -16.03 -5.81
C ARG A 395 -9.72 -15.59 -6.32
N ALA A 396 -10.80 -15.97 -5.63
CA ALA A 396 -12.14 -15.53 -5.97
C ALA A 396 -12.28 -14.00 -5.83
N SER A 397 -11.86 -13.41 -4.70
CA SER A 397 -11.92 -11.96 -4.48
C SER A 397 -11.15 -11.19 -5.57
N ALA A 398 -9.92 -11.62 -5.87
CA ALA A 398 -9.10 -10.97 -6.90
C ALA A 398 -9.73 -11.00 -8.29
N ILE A 399 -10.44 -12.09 -8.63
CA ILE A 399 -11.19 -12.21 -9.90
C ILE A 399 -12.38 -11.22 -9.91
N ILE A 400 -13.11 -11.14 -8.80
CA ILE A 400 -14.25 -10.22 -8.64
C ILE A 400 -13.77 -8.77 -8.80
N ASP A 401 -12.79 -8.35 -8.01
CA ASP A 401 -12.31 -6.96 -7.98
C ASP A 401 -11.76 -6.51 -9.33
N LYS A 402 -11.06 -7.39 -10.05
CA LYS A 402 -10.56 -7.11 -11.39
C LYS A 402 -11.68 -6.95 -12.42
N SER A 403 -12.81 -7.63 -12.22
CA SER A 403 -13.92 -7.65 -13.17
C SER A 403 -14.98 -6.58 -12.93
N GLU A 404 -15.05 -5.99 -11.73
CA GLU A 404 -16.01 -4.93 -11.40
C GLU A 404 -15.86 -3.68 -12.28
N ASN A 405 -14.61 -3.32 -12.63
CA ASN A 405 -14.27 -2.17 -13.47
C ASN A 405 -14.35 -2.44 -14.99
N SER A 406 -14.79 -3.64 -15.40
CA SER A 406 -14.92 -3.97 -16.82
C SER A 406 -16.23 -3.43 -17.40
N SER A 407 -16.13 -2.74 -18.54
CA SER A 407 -17.29 -2.28 -19.33
C SER A 407 -17.99 -3.40 -20.12
N TYR A 408 -17.45 -4.62 -20.11
CA TYR A 408 -17.98 -5.76 -20.87
C TYR A 408 -18.73 -6.76 -19.98
N ASN A 409 -20.08 -6.75 -20.04
CA ASN A 409 -20.95 -7.60 -19.23
C ASN A 409 -20.70 -9.11 -19.37
N SER A 410 -20.37 -9.59 -20.58
CA SER A 410 -20.11 -11.02 -20.81
C SER A 410 -18.79 -11.50 -20.19
N TYR A 411 -17.76 -10.66 -20.18
CA TYR A 411 -16.50 -10.94 -19.51
C TYR A 411 -16.71 -10.95 -17.99
N LYS A 412 -17.42 -9.96 -17.46
CA LYS A 412 -17.77 -9.86 -16.03
C LYS A 412 -18.53 -11.11 -15.55
N LEU A 413 -19.54 -11.55 -16.29
CA LEU A 413 -20.30 -12.76 -15.96
C LEU A 413 -19.43 -14.03 -15.94
N ASN A 414 -18.52 -14.18 -16.91
CA ASN A 414 -17.61 -15.32 -16.94
C ASN A 414 -16.63 -15.34 -15.77
N GLN A 415 -16.09 -14.17 -15.40
CA GLN A 415 -15.20 -14.04 -14.24
C GLN A 415 -15.95 -14.30 -12.94
N PHE A 416 -17.20 -13.83 -12.82
CA PHE A 416 -18.06 -14.11 -11.67
C PHE A 416 -18.33 -15.61 -11.50
N ASN A 417 -18.66 -16.32 -12.60
CA ASN A 417 -18.84 -17.78 -12.58
C ASN A 417 -17.56 -18.54 -12.17
N GLU A 418 -16.38 -18.01 -12.49
CA GLU A 418 -15.10 -18.59 -12.09
C GLU A 418 -14.81 -18.37 -10.61
N ALA A 419 -15.05 -17.15 -10.13
CA ALA A 419 -14.93 -16.81 -8.71
C ALA A 419 -15.88 -17.64 -7.84
N GLU A 420 -17.14 -17.78 -8.26
CA GLU A 420 -18.15 -18.59 -7.57
C GLU A 420 -17.69 -20.05 -7.41
N LYS A 421 -17.17 -20.68 -8.47
CA LYS A 421 -16.63 -22.05 -8.40
C LYS A 421 -15.49 -22.22 -7.39
N LEU A 422 -14.65 -21.20 -7.23
CA LEU A 422 -13.56 -21.24 -6.25
C LEU A 422 -14.10 -21.11 -4.82
N LEU A 423 -15.10 -20.25 -4.61
CA LEU A 423 -15.76 -20.11 -3.33
C LEU A 423 -16.54 -21.38 -2.96
N ASP A 424 -17.23 -22.02 -3.91
CA ASP A 424 -17.95 -23.28 -3.67
C ASP A 424 -17.00 -24.39 -3.20
N GLN A 425 -15.81 -24.47 -3.80
CA GLN A 425 -14.77 -25.40 -3.35
C GLN A 425 -14.33 -25.11 -1.91
N ALA A 426 -14.23 -23.83 -1.53
CA ALA A 426 -13.92 -23.45 -0.17
C ALA A 426 -15.05 -23.82 0.80
N VAL A 427 -16.31 -23.59 0.41
CA VAL A 427 -17.49 -23.95 1.20
C VAL A 427 -17.58 -25.46 1.46
N ILE A 428 -17.28 -26.30 0.45
CA ILE A 428 -17.23 -27.76 0.62
C ILE A 428 -16.23 -28.14 1.73
N ILE A 429 -15.06 -27.51 1.76
CA ILE A 429 -14.04 -27.77 2.77
C ILE A 429 -14.56 -27.34 4.16
N ILE A 430 -15.16 -26.15 4.26
CA ILE A 430 -15.76 -25.63 5.50
C ILE A 430 -16.81 -26.59 6.05
N ILE A 431 -17.74 -27.04 5.21
CA ILE A 431 -18.82 -27.97 5.60
C ILE A 431 -18.24 -29.32 6.04
N SER A 432 -17.20 -29.83 5.36
CA SER A 432 -16.57 -31.11 5.70
C SER A 432 -15.82 -31.12 7.04
N LYS A 433 -15.58 -29.94 7.62
CA LYS A 433 -14.78 -29.73 8.84
C LYS A 433 -15.53 -28.84 9.84
N ARG A 434 -16.65 -29.38 10.35
CA ARG A 434 -17.62 -28.65 11.18
C ARG A 434 -17.04 -28.01 12.44
N ASP A 435 -16.09 -28.67 13.12
CA ASP A 435 -15.52 -28.22 14.39
C ASP A 435 -14.17 -27.51 14.24
N TYR A 436 -13.82 -27.09 13.01
CA TYR A 436 -12.55 -26.44 12.73
C TYR A 436 -12.60 -24.93 13.08
N PRO A 437 -11.62 -24.39 13.82
CA PRO A 437 -11.58 -22.97 14.18
C PRO A 437 -11.11 -22.15 12.98
N TRP A 438 -12.05 -21.87 12.07
CA TRP A 438 -11.78 -20.98 10.94
C TRP A 438 -11.49 -19.57 11.44
N ASP A 439 -10.53 -18.91 10.79
CA ASP A 439 -10.27 -17.51 11.06
C ASP A 439 -11.44 -16.63 10.59
N SER A 440 -11.83 -15.66 11.42
CA SER A 440 -12.96 -14.76 11.17
C SER A 440 -12.78 -13.98 9.86
N TRP A 441 -11.54 -13.63 9.50
CA TRP A 441 -11.25 -12.81 8.34
C TRP A 441 -11.35 -13.60 7.03
N THR A 442 -10.85 -14.83 6.99
CA THR A 442 -11.02 -15.70 5.81
C THR A 442 -12.51 -15.93 5.50
N LEU A 443 -13.31 -16.18 6.53
CA LEU A 443 -14.77 -16.32 6.37
C LEU A 443 -15.42 -14.99 5.97
N ARG A 444 -14.96 -13.86 6.52
CA ARG A 444 -15.44 -12.52 6.15
C ARG A 444 -15.19 -12.19 4.68
N ASN A 445 -13.99 -12.47 4.18
CA ASN A 445 -13.63 -12.29 2.76
C ASN A 445 -14.53 -13.12 1.83
N MET A 446 -14.86 -14.35 2.24
CA MET A 446 -15.80 -15.18 1.48
C MET A 446 -17.21 -14.59 1.48
N VAL A 447 -17.68 -14.07 2.62
CA VAL A 447 -18.97 -13.36 2.72
C VAL A 447 -18.98 -12.18 1.74
N ASP A 448 -17.96 -11.33 1.77
CA ASP A 448 -17.87 -10.16 0.89
C ASP A 448 -17.84 -10.54 -0.59
N SER A 449 -17.09 -11.58 -0.92
CA SER A 449 -17.03 -12.12 -2.28
C SER A 449 -18.40 -12.60 -2.75
N TYR A 450 -19.13 -13.35 -1.92
CA TYR A 450 -20.49 -13.80 -2.26
C TYR A 450 -21.49 -12.65 -2.34
N ILE A 451 -21.36 -11.61 -1.51
CA ILE A 451 -22.19 -10.40 -1.60
C ILE A 451 -21.97 -9.69 -2.94
N LYS A 452 -20.71 -9.51 -3.37
CA LYS A 452 -20.38 -8.90 -4.67
C LYS A 452 -20.90 -9.71 -5.85
N LEU A 453 -20.89 -11.04 -5.72
CA LEU A 453 -21.49 -11.94 -6.71
C LEU A 453 -23.02 -11.97 -6.67
N ASN A 454 -23.67 -11.29 -5.72
CA ASN A 454 -25.11 -11.29 -5.52
C ASN A 454 -25.69 -12.64 -5.03
N HIS A 455 -24.95 -13.36 -4.17
CA HIS A 455 -25.38 -14.59 -3.50
C HIS A 455 -25.48 -14.41 -1.96
N PRO A 456 -26.39 -13.54 -1.46
CA PRO A 456 -26.48 -13.24 -0.03
C PRO A 456 -26.92 -14.44 0.83
N SER A 457 -27.62 -15.44 0.28
CA SER A 457 -27.99 -16.67 1.00
C SER A 457 -26.80 -17.57 1.32
N THR A 458 -25.89 -17.75 0.37
CA THR A 458 -24.64 -18.47 0.60
C THR A 458 -23.74 -17.69 1.54
N ALA A 459 -23.65 -16.37 1.37
CA ALA A 459 -22.93 -15.48 2.27
C ALA A 459 -23.43 -15.62 3.72
N LEU A 460 -24.75 -15.66 3.94
CA LEU A 460 -25.36 -15.84 5.25
C LEU A 460 -24.93 -17.14 5.93
N ALA A 461 -24.92 -18.25 5.20
CA ALA A 461 -24.46 -19.53 5.76
C ALA A 461 -22.99 -19.50 6.21
N ILE A 462 -22.15 -18.73 5.53
CA ILE A 462 -20.73 -18.56 5.91
C ILE A 462 -20.58 -17.59 7.08
N ALA A 463 -21.34 -16.49 7.09
CA ALA A 463 -21.32 -15.53 8.18
C ALA A 463 -21.68 -16.18 9.53
N GLU A 464 -22.62 -17.12 9.56
CA GLU A 464 -22.99 -17.87 10.78
C GLU A 464 -21.84 -18.68 11.40
N ARG A 465 -20.76 -18.92 10.64
CA ARG A 465 -19.59 -19.67 11.09
C ARG A 465 -18.43 -18.79 11.58
N ILE A 466 -18.53 -17.46 11.44
CA ILE A 466 -17.49 -16.51 11.88
C ILE A 466 -17.41 -16.53 13.40
N PRO A 467 -16.28 -16.90 14.05
CA PRO A 467 -16.23 -17.04 15.51
C PRO A 467 -16.40 -15.71 16.26
N ASP A 468 -15.80 -14.64 15.77
CA ASP A 468 -15.81 -13.34 16.43
C ASP A 468 -17.16 -12.61 16.25
N SER A 469 -17.80 -12.22 17.36
CA SER A 469 -19.14 -11.64 17.33
C SER A 469 -19.19 -10.27 16.65
N LEU A 470 -18.11 -9.48 16.68
CA LEU A 470 -18.03 -8.18 16.01
C LEU A 470 -17.94 -8.36 14.48
N HIS A 471 -17.00 -9.18 14.01
CA HIS A 471 -16.85 -9.50 12.58
C HIS A 471 -18.12 -10.18 12.03
N ARG A 472 -18.75 -11.05 12.81
CA ARG A 472 -20.03 -11.69 12.46
C ARG A 472 -21.15 -10.66 12.33
N ALA A 473 -21.23 -9.70 13.25
CA ALA A 473 -22.25 -8.63 13.20
C ALA A 473 -22.11 -7.80 11.92
N PHE A 474 -20.90 -7.33 11.59
CA PHE A 474 -20.68 -6.56 10.35
C PHE A 474 -20.93 -7.38 9.08
N ALA A 475 -20.54 -8.66 9.05
CA ALA A 475 -20.88 -9.56 7.95
C ALA A 475 -22.40 -9.64 7.72
N LEU A 476 -23.18 -9.81 8.79
CA LEU A 476 -24.64 -9.89 8.73
C LEU A 476 -25.29 -8.55 8.33
N ILE A 477 -24.71 -7.41 8.70
CA ILE A 477 -25.14 -6.09 8.25
C ILE A 477 -24.96 -5.95 6.73
N ASP A 478 -23.83 -6.37 6.19
CA ASP A 478 -23.56 -6.30 4.75
C ASP A 478 -24.44 -7.26 3.95
N ILE A 479 -24.71 -8.45 4.50
CA ILE A 479 -25.69 -9.39 3.96
C ILE A 479 -27.08 -8.76 3.97
N ALA A 480 -27.49 -8.10 5.05
CA ALA A 480 -28.78 -7.41 5.12
C ALA A 480 -28.88 -6.29 4.07
N ASN A 481 -27.81 -5.50 3.89
CA ASN A 481 -27.73 -4.50 2.83
C ASN A 481 -27.83 -5.12 1.43
N SER A 482 -27.22 -6.29 1.21
CA SER A 482 -27.32 -7.03 -0.05
C SER A 482 -28.75 -7.50 -0.31
N TYR A 483 -29.40 -8.13 0.68
CA TYR A 483 -30.81 -8.51 0.60
C TYR A 483 -31.74 -7.31 0.36
N ALA A 484 -31.46 -6.16 1.00
CA ALA A 484 -32.21 -4.92 0.78
C ALA A 484 -32.14 -4.47 -0.70
N LYS A 485 -30.95 -4.55 -1.32
CA LYS A 485 -30.76 -4.18 -2.74
C LYS A 485 -31.55 -5.07 -3.71
N ILE A 486 -31.70 -6.36 -3.39
CA ILE A 486 -32.50 -7.31 -4.18
C ILE A 486 -33.97 -7.39 -3.75
N SER A 487 -34.44 -6.44 -2.93
CA SER A 487 -35.83 -6.34 -2.44
C SER A 487 -36.32 -7.53 -1.60
N GLU A 488 -35.41 -8.31 -1.03
CA GLU A 488 -35.72 -9.44 -0.13
C GLU A 488 -35.83 -8.96 1.32
N LEU A 489 -36.92 -8.23 1.61
CA LEU A 489 -37.12 -7.52 2.87
C LEU A 489 -37.12 -8.45 4.09
N ASN A 490 -37.66 -9.66 3.97
CA ASN A 490 -37.76 -10.61 5.08
C ASN A 490 -36.36 -11.12 5.50
N GLU A 491 -35.49 -11.43 4.54
CA GLU A 491 -34.14 -11.90 4.82
C GLU A 491 -33.21 -10.79 5.32
N ALA A 492 -33.38 -9.56 4.82
CA ALA A 492 -32.70 -8.40 5.35
C ALA A 492 -33.05 -8.17 6.83
N ASN A 493 -34.36 -8.23 7.15
CA ASN A 493 -34.85 -8.14 8.53
C ASN A 493 -34.33 -9.27 9.42
N ASN A 494 -34.34 -10.51 8.93
CA ASN A 494 -33.85 -11.67 9.67
C ASN A 494 -32.35 -11.51 10.02
N SER A 495 -31.55 -11.09 9.03
CA SER A 495 -30.11 -10.84 9.20
C SER A 495 -29.86 -9.75 10.25
N LEU A 496 -30.60 -8.62 10.20
CA LEU A 496 -30.49 -7.56 11.21
C LEU A 496 -30.95 -8.01 12.60
N ASN A 497 -31.98 -8.86 12.71
CA ASN A 497 -32.39 -9.41 14.00
C ASN A 497 -31.30 -10.28 14.64
N LYS A 498 -30.53 -11.03 13.84
CA LYS A 498 -29.37 -11.78 14.33
C LYS A 498 -28.28 -10.84 14.87
N VAL A 499 -28.02 -9.72 14.18
CA VAL A 499 -27.07 -8.69 14.64
C VAL A 499 -27.45 -8.16 16.03
N LEU A 500 -28.72 -7.88 16.27
CA LEU A 500 -29.18 -7.35 17.57
C LEU A 500 -28.95 -8.29 18.75
N ASN A 501 -28.87 -9.61 18.51
CA ASN A 501 -28.48 -10.56 19.55
C ASN A 501 -26.96 -10.52 19.80
N LEU A 502 -26.15 -10.40 18.74
CA LEU A 502 -24.68 -10.33 18.85
C LEU A 502 -24.20 -9.07 19.57
N VAL A 503 -24.94 -7.95 19.46
CA VAL A 503 -24.62 -6.71 20.20
C VAL A 503 -24.48 -6.95 21.71
N LYS A 504 -25.18 -7.95 22.28
CA LYS A 504 -25.09 -8.31 23.70
C LYS A 504 -23.76 -9.01 24.06
N GLU A 505 -23.12 -9.65 23.08
CA GLU A 505 -21.87 -10.40 23.25
C GLU A 505 -20.63 -9.53 23.06
N ILE A 506 -20.75 -8.44 22.29
CA ILE A 506 -19.69 -7.45 22.10
C ILE A 506 -19.35 -6.82 23.47
N GLN A 507 -18.08 -6.64 23.76
CA GLN A 507 -17.64 -6.08 25.05
C GLN A 507 -17.48 -4.57 24.98
N ASP A 508 -16.76 -4.08 23.97
CA ASP A 508 -16.47 -2.66 23.80
C ASP A 508 -17.75 -1.84 23.50
N SER A 509 -17.88 -0.68 24.14
CA SER A 509 -19.06 0.16 24.00
C SER A 509 -19.06 0.97 22.71
N GLY A 510 -17.89 1.36 22.20
CA GLY A 510 -17.74 1.99 20.89
C GLY A 510 -18.11 1.03 19.77
N ASP A 511 -17.63 -0.21 19.82
CA ASP A 511 -17.97 -1.26 18.84
C ASP A 511 -19.48 -1.54 18.81
N LYS A 512 -20.16 -1.55 19.97
CA LYS A 512 -21.63 -1.66 20.05
C LYS A 512 -22.32 -0.51 19.34
N VAL A 513 -21.86 0.73 19.57
CA VAL A 513 -22.39 1.92 18.90
C VAL A 513 -22.24 1.75 17.39
N SER A 514 -21.05 1.38 16.91
CA SER A 514 -20.76 1.15 15.50
C SER A 514 -21.69 0.11 14.86
N VAL A 515 -21.89 -1.03 15.50
CA VAL A 515 -22.80 -2.07 14.99
C VAL A 515 -24.26 -1.60 14.95
N LEU A 516 -24.70 -0.85 15.97
CA LEU A 516 -26.07 -0.33 16.05
C LEU A 516 -26.36 0.75 15.00
N ILE A 517 -25.43 1.70 14.77
CA ILE A 517 -25.61 2.76 13.76
C ILE A 517 -25.67 2.16 12.35
N ASN A 518 -24.77 1.23 12.02
CA ASN A 518 -24.75 0.59 10.71
C ASN A 518 -26.04 -0.21 10.47
N SER A 519 -26.54 -0.91 11.50
CA SER A 519 -27.83 -1.59 11.45
C SER A 519 -29.01 -0.61 11.26
N ALA A 520 -28.95 0.55 11.92
CA ALA A 520 -29.97 1.60 11.81
C ALA A 520 -30.05 2.17 10.39
N GLU A 521 -28.90 2.38 9.73
CA GLU A 521 -28.84 2.82 8.34
C GLU A 521 -29.44 1.79 7.38
N VAL A 522 -29.20 0.50 7.59
CA VAL A 522 -29.85 -0.55 6.78
C VAL A 522 -31.36 -0.51 6.99
N TYR A 523 -31.84 -0.39 8.23
CA TYR A 523 -33.27 -0.23 8.49
C TYR A 523 -33.87 1.02 7.84
N ALA A 524 -33.13 2.13 7.77
CA ALA A 524 -33.56 3.34 7.06
C ALA A 524 -33.68 3.09 5.55
N LYS A 525 -32.71 2.42 4.93
CA LYS A 525 -32.76 2.00 3.51
C LYS A 525 -33.93 1.06 3.21
N LEU A 526 -34.32 0.24 4.18
CA LEU A 526 -35.50 -0.63 4.13
C LEU A 526 -36.82 0.12 4.42
N VAL A 527 -36.80 1.45 4.56
CA VAL A 527 -37.97 2.30 4.89
C VAL A 527 -38.61 1.93 6.25
N GLN A 528 -37.85 1.28 7.13
CA GLN A 528 -38.29 0.91 8.48
C GLN A 528 -37.78 1.93 9.50
N PHE A 529 -38.27 3.16 9.37
CA PHE A 529 -37.81 4.31 10.15
C PHE A 529 -37.97 4.13 11.65
N ASP A 530 -39.03 3.47 12.12
CA ASP A 530 -39.24 3.22 13.56
C ASP A 530 -38.13 2.35 14.17
N LYS A 531 -37.71 1.31 13.44
CA LYS A 531 -36.61 0.43 13.89
C LYS A 531 -35.28 1.15 13.82
N SER A 532 -35.03 1.87 12.73
CA SER A 532 -33.82 2.70 12.56
C SER A 532 -33.68 3.70 13.73
N LYS A 533 -34.72 4.48 14.00
CA LYS A 533 -34.76 5.44 15.10
C LYS A 533 -34.56 4.78 16.47
N LYS A 534 -35.14 3.60 16.69
CA LYS A 534 -34.92 2.83 17.92
C LYS A 534 -33.45 2.46 18.11
N LEU A 535 -32.77 2.00 17.05
CA LEU A 535 -31.35 1.64 17.12
C LEU A 535 -30.45 2.86 17.32
N PHE A 536 -30.73 3.98 16.65
CA PHE A 536 -30.01 5.22 16.91
C PHE A 536 -30.20 5.72 18.35
N ASN A 537 -31.40 5.58 18.91
CA ASN A 537 -31.61 5.92 20.32
C ASN A 537 -30.83 4.98 21.26
N GLN A 538 -30.75 3.68 20.93
CA GLN A 538 -29.94 2.74 21.70
C GLN A 538 -28.45 3.06 21.62
N SER A 539 -27.92 3.38 20.43
CA SER A 539 -26.52 3.78 20.28
C SER A 539 -26.22 5.07 21.04
N LEU A 540 -27.14 6.05 21.03
CA LEU A 540 -27.00 7.27 21.83
C LEU A 540 -26.95 6.98 23.32
N VAL A 541 -27.78 6.08 23.84
CA VAL A 541 -27.76 5.70 25.26
C VAL A 541 -26.40 5.10 25.62
N ILE A 542 -25.88 4.17 24.80
CA ILE A 542 -24.58 3.53 25.04
C ILE A 542 -23.44 4.56 24.95
N ALA A 543 -23.43 5.41 23.92
CA ALA A 543 -22.43 6.45 23.77
C ALA A 543 -22.36 7.35 25.00
N ASN A 544 -23.51 7.78 25.54
CA ASN A 544 -23.56 8.61 26.76
C ASN A 544 -23.09 7.89 28.03
N GLN A 545 -23.03 6.55 28.05
CA GLN A 545 -22.51 5.76 29.17
C GLN A 545 -20.99 5.59 29.13
N ILE A 546 -20.33 5.96 28.02
CA ILE A 546 -18.87 5.94 27.92
C ILE A 546 -18.30 6.99 28.87
N GLN A 547 -17.47 6.54 29.82
CA GLN A 547 -16.90 7.40 30.88
C GLN A 547 -15.84 8.36 30.32
N ASP A 548 -15.00 7.86 29.43
CA ASP A 548 -13.97 8.68 28.80
C ASP A 548 -14.59 9.69 27.84
N SER A 549 -14.35 10.97 28.12
CA SER A 549 -14.97 12.06 27.34
C SER A 549 -14.54 12.08 25.87
N PHE A 550 -13.31 11.64 25.57
CA PHE A 550 -12.81 11.62 24.20
C PHE A 550 -13.48 10.51 23.39
N HIS A 551 -13.51 9.28 23.90
CA HIS A 551 -14.19 8.14 23.25
C HIS A 551 -15.70 8.36 23.17
N ARG A 552 -16.31 9.02 24.16
CA ARG A 552 -17.72 9.42 24.11
C ARG A 552 -17.99 10.41 22.98
N ASP A 553 -17.22 11.49 22.88
CA ASP A 553 -17.40 12.50 21.84
C ASP A 553 -17.20 11.88 20.45
N TRP A 554 -16.24 10.95 20.31
CA TRP A 554 -16.03 10.18 19.08
C TRP A 554 -17.25 9.31 18.71
N ALA A 555 -17.79 8.53 19.66
CA ALA A 555 -18.99 7.71 19.43
C ALA A 555 -20.23 8.57 19.11
N LEU A 556 -20.38 9.74 19.76
CA LEU A 556 -21.45 10.69 19.44
C LEU A 556 -21.30 11.27 18.03
N ARG A 557 -20.07 11.57 17.62
CA ARG A 557 -19.80 12.02 16.25
C ARG A 557 -20.17 10.96 15.22
N ASP A 558 -19.84 9.70 15.44
CA ASP A 558 -20.21 8.62 14.52
C ASP A 558 -21.73 8.51 14.34
N ILE A 559 -22.49 8.66 15.43
CA ILE A 559 -23.96 8.70 15.36
C ILE A 559 -24.43 9.95 14.59
N ALA A 560 -23.84 11.12 14.83
CA ALA A 560 -24.19 12.34 14.11
C ALA A 560 -23.92 12.19 12.59
N SER A 561 -22.76 11.61 12.22
CA SER A 561 -22.39 11.35 10.83
C SER A 561 -23.39 10.42 10.13
N ALA A 562 -23.84 9.37 10.81
CA ALA A 562 -24.89 8.49 10.29
C ALA A 562 -26.22 9.23 10.05
N TYR A 563 -26.64 10.11 10.96
CA TYR A 563 -27.82 10.95 10.75
C TYR A 563 -27.64 11.93 9.58
N ILE A 564 -26.45 12.54 9.42
CA ILE A 564 -26.13 13.41 8.29
C ILE A 564 -26.24 12.65 6.97
N GLY A 565 -25.70 11.42 6.90
CA GLY A 565 -25.79 10.55 5.72
C GLY A 565 -27.24 10.19 5.32
N LEU A 566 -28.16 10.23 6.28
CA LEU A 566 -29.60 10.05 6.06
C LEU A 566 -30.35 11.37 5.82
N ASN A 567 -29.65 12.51 5.75
CA ASN A 567 -30.21 13.87 5.66
C ASN A 567 -31.08 14.29 6.87
N HIS A 568 -30.86 13.67 8.03
CA HIS A 568 -31.52 13.98 9.29
C HIS A 568 -30.69 15.00 10.08
N PHE A 569 -30.61 16.24 9.56
CA PHE A 569 -29.71 17.27 10.08
C PHE A 569 -30.09 17.76 11.48
N ASP A 570 -31.39 17.78 11.82
CA ASP A 570 -31.85 18.23 13.13
C ASP A 570 -31.38 17.30 14.26
N GLU A 571 -31.45 15.99 14.05
CA GLU A 571 -30.92 14.99 14.98
C GLU A 571 -29.39 15.13 15.14
N ALA A 572 -28.67 15.33 14.04
CA ALA A 572 -27.23 15.56 14.08
C ALA A 572 -26.88 16.84 14.88
N LEU A 573 -27.65 17.92 14.71
CA LEU A 573 -27.50 19.17 15.49
C LEU A 573 -27.81 18.98 16.98
N ILE A 574 -28.80 18.14 17.32
CA ILE A 574 -29.10 17.79 18.73
C ILE A 574 -27.92 17.03 19.35
N ILE A 575 -27.31 16.11 18.62
CA ILE A 575 -26.13 15.37 19.09
C ILE A 575 -24.93 16.31 19.23
N ASN A 576 -24.74 17.21 18.28
CA ASN A 576 -23.66 18.19 18.31
C ASN A 576 -23.67 19.04 19.60
N LYS A 577 -24.86 19.35 20.13
CA LYS A 577 -25.01 20.06 21.42
C LYS A 577 -24.52 19.26 22.63
N LYS A 578 -24.49 17.92 22.55
CA LYS A 578 -24.06 17.02 23.63
C LYS A 578 -22.54 16.83 23.69
N ILE A 579 -21.87 16.95 22.54
CA ILE A 579 -20.40 16.90 22.44
C ILE A 579 -19.81 18.07 23.22
N GLN A 580 -18.62 17.90 23.79
CA GLN A 580 -17.93 18.96 24.53
C GLN A 580 -16.81 19.59 23.70
N ASN A 581 -16.06 18.76 22.97
CA ASN A 581 -14.91 19.23 22.20
C ASN A 581 -15.32 20.20 21.06
N PRO A 582 -14.82 21.46 21.06
CA PRO A 582 -15.17 22.44 20.02
C PRO A 582 -14.67 22.04 18.62
N ILE A 583 -13.59 21.26 18.52
CA ILE A 583 -13.08 20.73 17.25
C ILE A 583 -14.12 19.81 16.62
N GLU A 584 -14.60 18.82 17.38
CA GLU A 584 -15.61 17.86 16.90
C GLU A 584 -16.95 18.55 16.62
N LYS A 585 -17.27 19.62 17.36
CA LYS A 585 -18.46 20.43 17.06
C LYS A 585 -18.41 21.15 15.72
N SER A 586 -17.25 21.72 15.40
CA SER A 586 -17.04 22.38 14.11
C SER A 586 -17.15 21.37 12.97
N ARG A 587 -16.47 20.22 13.09
CA ARG A 587 -16.47 19.17 12.07
C ARG A 587 -17.85 18.62 11.75
N ILE A 588 -18.70 18.41 12.75
CA ILE A 588 -20.09 17.96 12.50
C ILE A 588 -20.88 19.02 11.71
N LEU A 589 -20.66 20.31 11.99
CA LEU A 589 -21.32 21.39 11.25
C LEU A 589 -20.75 21.52 9.83
N GLU A 590 -19.46 21.29 9.65
CA GLU A 590 -18.83 21.20 8.33
C GLU A 590 -19.42 20.04 7.51
N ASP A 591 -19.57 18.85 8.09
CA ASP A 591 -20.20 17.69 7.45
C ASP A 591 -21.67 17.98 7.05
N ILE A 592 -22.43 18.66 7.92
CA ILE A 592 -23.81 19.12 7.60
C ILE A 592 -23.78 20.15 6.46
N ALA A 593 -22.85 21.10 6.48
CA ALA A 593 -22.73 22.10 5.42
C ALA A 593 -22.38 21.45 4.07
N GLU A 594 -21.48 20.48 4.04
CA GLU A 594 -21.17 19.71 2.84
C GLU A 594 -22.36 18.90 2.33
N ALA A 595 -23.17 18.31 3.22
CA ALA A 595 -24.40 17.64 2.83
C ALA A 595 -25.41 18.62 2.23
N HIS A 596 -25.58 19.80 2.81
CA HIS A 596 -26.39 20.87 2.21
C HIS A 596 -25.87 21.30 0.82
N ILE A 597 -24.55 21.42 0.63
CA ILE A 597 -23.95 21.72 -0.69
C ILE A 597 -24.32 20.64 -1.71
N LYS A 598 -24.22 19.35 -1.35
CA LYS A 598 -24.61 18.23 -2.23
C LYS A 598 -26.10 18.25 -2.60
N LEU A 599 -26.94 18.78 -1.71
CA LEU A 599 -28.37 19.00 -1.94
C LEU A 599 -28.68 20.34 -2.65
N ASN A 600 -27.67 21.11 -3.05
CA ASN A 600 -27.78 22.47 -3.60
C ASN A 600 -28.47 23.48 -2.65
N GLN A 601 -28.44 23.23 -1.34
CA GLN A 601 -29.01 24.08 -0.29
C GLN A 601 -27.97 25.07 0.24
N PHE A 602 -27.45 25.93 -0.63
CA PHE A 602 -26.31 26.81 -0.33
C PHE A 602 -26.55 27.78 0.82
N ASP A 603 -27.77 28.29 1.00
CA ASP A 603 -28.10 29.18 2.13
C ASP A 603 -27.97 28.46 3.48
N GLN A 604 -28.43 27.21 3.55
CA GLN A 604 -28.32 26.40 4.77
C GLN A 604 -26.88 25.96 5.02
N ALA A 605 -26.12 25.65 3.96
CA ALA A 605 -24.68 25.40 4.07
C ALA A 605 -23.97 26.61 4.67
N ASN A 606 -24.28 27.81 4.17
CA ASN A 606 -23.72 29.08 4.66
C ASN A 606 -24.04 29.32 6.15
N ILE A 607 -25.31 29.19 6.54
CA ILE A 607 -25.75 29.34 7.95
C ILE A 607 -25.08 28.32 8.86
N THR A 608 -24.93 27.08 8.40
CA THR A 608 -24.33 26.00 9.19
C THR A 608 -22.83 26.22 9.36
N LEU A 609 -22.16 26.66 8.32
CA LEU A 609 -20.73 26.95 8.35
C LEU A 609 -20.41 28.19 9.21
N ASP A 610 -21.31 29.19 9.23
CA ASP A 610 -21.22 30.32 10.16
C ASP A 610 -21.29 29.85 11.63
N LYS A 611 -22.09 28.81 11.93
CA LYS A 611 -22.09 28.18 13.26
C LYS A 611 -20.81 27.40 13.53
N ALA A 612 -20.23 26.74 12.52
CA ALA A 612 -18.95 26.04 12.65
C ALA A 612 -17.84 27.03 13.05
N LEU A 613 -17.80 28.21 12.41
CA LEU A 613 -16.86 29.29 12.74
C LEU A 613 -16.92 29.74 14.20
N VAL A 614 -18.11 29.74 14.82
CA VAL A 614 -18.24 30.07 16.24
C VAL A 614 -17.44 29.08 17.10
N PHE A 615 -17.52 27.78 16.80
CA PHE A 615 -16.75 26.76 17.53
C PHE A 615 -15.28 26.76 17.14
N ALA A 616 -14.95 26.95 15.86
CA ALA A 616 -13.57 27.11 15.40
C ALA A 616 -12.85 28.22 16.18
N ASN A 617 -13.53 29.33 16.44
CA ASN A 617 -12.97 30.44 17.19
C ASN A 617 -12.78 30.18 18.68
N GLN A 618 -13.48 29.20 19.25
CA GLN A 618 -13.35 28.76 20.65
C GLN A 618 -12.18 27.77 20.86
N ILE A 619 -11.58 27.25 19.79
CA ILE A 619 -10.43 26.33 19.88
C ILE A 619 -9.22 27.09 20.42
N GLN A 620 -8.66 26.63 21.55
CA GLN A 620 -7.50 27.25 22.20
C GLN A 620 -6.18 26.88 21.53
N GLU A 621 -6.04 25.62 21.11
CA GLU A 621 -4.82 25.15 20.45
C GLU A 621 -4.69 25.75 19.05
N LEU A 622 -3.67 26.60 18.88
CA LEU A 622 -3.41 27.34 17.64
C LEU A 622 -3.39 26.41 16.41
N LYS A 623 -2.68 25.29 16.52
CA LYS A 623 -2.56 24.29 15.45
C LYS A 623 -3.95 23.81 14.98
N TRP A 624 -4.82 23.42 15.91
CA TRP A 624 -6.15 22.94 15.56
C TRP A 624 -7.08 24.04 15.08
N LYS A 625 -6.96 25.26 15.63
CA LYS A 625 -7.72 26.41 15.16
C LYS A 625 -7.38 26.73 13.70
N LEU A 626 -6.10 26.69 13.32
CA LEU A 626 -5.66 26.88 11.94
C LEU A 626 -6.26 25.82 11.01
N VAL A 627 -6.16 24.54 11.38
CA VAL A 627 -6.71 23.42 10.58
C VAL A 627 -8.21 23.57 10.34
N ILE A 628 -8.99 23.88 11.38
CA ILE A 628 -10.45 24.00 11.25
C ILE A 628 -10.87 25.23 10.44
N LEU A 629 -10.24 26.39 10.67
CA LEU A 629 -10.51 27.59 9.86
C LEU A 629 -10.16 27.35 8.38
N GLN A 630 -9.13 26.55 8.12
CA GLN A 630 -8.75 26.12 6.78
C GLN A 630 -9.83 25.26 6.12
N GLU A 631 -10.26 24.18 6.80
CA GLU A 631 -11.31 23.27 6.32
C GLU A 631 -12.59 24.06 5.99
N ILE A 632 -12.98 24.99 6.87
CA ILE A 632 -14.12 25.88 6.66
C ILE A 632 -13.95 26.80 5.43
N ALA A 633 -12.77 27.40 5.25
CA ALA A 633 -12.50 28.26 4.09
C ALA A 633 -12.61 27.49 2.77
N GLU A 634 -12.11 26.26 2.74
CA GLU A 634 -12.22 25.37 1.59
C GLU A 634 -13.69 25.01 1.29
N ILE A 635 -14.51 24.76 2.31
CA ILE A 635 -15.95 24.51 2.15
C ILE A 635 -16.67 25.74 1.60
N TYR A 636 -16.44 26.96 2.13
CA TYR A 636 -17.02 28.18 1.56
C TYR A 636 -16.66 28.35 0.07
N ALA A 637 -15.43 28.02 -0.31
CA ALA A 637 -14.99 28.11 -1.70
C ALA A 637 -15.70 27.10 -2.62
N LYS A 638 -16.11 25.91 -2.13
CA LYS A 638 -16.83 24.89 -2.93
C LYS A 638 -18.18 25.38 -3.48
N PHE A 639 -18.84 26.33 -2.80
CA PHE A 639 -20.13 26.89 -3.22
C PHE A 639 -20.11 28.41 -3.41
N ASN A 640 -18.95 28.92 -3.85
CA ASN A 640 -18.75 30.30 -4.33
C ASN A 640 -18.87 31.41 -3.27
N GLN A 641 -18.75 31.09 -1.98
CA GLN A 641 -18.70 32.10 -0.89
C GLN A 641 -17.27 32.61 -0.68
N PHE A 642 -16.64 33.11 -1.74
CA PHE A 642 -15.22 33.43 -1.74
C PHE A 642 -14.84 34.55 -0.76
N ASN A 643 -15.71 35.55 -0.52
CA ASN A 643 -15.42 36.61 0.44
C ASN A 643 -15.28 36.04 1.86
N LYS A 644 -16.17 35.12 2.25
CA LYS A 644 -16.07 34.43 3.54
C LYS A 644 -14.85 33.54 3.62
N ALA A 645 -14.56 32.80 2.55
CA ALA A 645 -13.34 31.97 2.47
C ALA A 645 -12.07 32.83 2.65
N LEU A 646 -11.99 33.98 1.97
CA LEU A 646 -10.85 34.90 2.07
C LEU A 646 -10.74 35.54 3.46
N GLU A 647 -11.86 35.91 4.08
CA GLU A 647 -11.88 36.43 5.45
C GLU A 647 -11.23 35.44 6.43
N GLN A 648 -11.58 34.14 6.32
CA GLN A 648 -10.98 33.11 7.18
C GLN A 648 -9.48 32.95 6.90
N ILE A 649 -9.07 33.00 5.63
CA ILE A 649 -7.64 32.93 5.26
C ILE A 649 -6.85 34.14 5.79
N TYR A 650 -7.42 35.34 5.78
CA TYR A 650 -6.77 36.51 6.38
C TYR A 650 -6.72 36.42 7.90
N GLN A 651 -7.75 35.84 8.53
CA GLN A 651 -7.70 35.52 9.95
C GLN A 651 -6.54 34.55 10.24
N LEU A 652 -6.32 33.50 9.44
CA LEU A 652 -5.16 32.59 9.56
C LEU A 652 -3.82 33.36 9.52
N GLN A 653 -3.67 34.34 8.61
CA GLN A 653 -2.44 35.12 8.47
C GLN A 653 -2.11 35.95 9.70
N THR A 654 -3.11 36.50 10.40
CA THR A 654 -2.87 37.21 11.67
C THR A 654 -2.48 36.30 12.83
N ILE A 655 -2.76 35.00 12.70
CA ILE A 655 -2.58 34.00 13.75
C ILE A 655 -1.20 33.30 13.63
N ASN A 656 -0.67 33.12 12.41
CA ASN A 656 0.63 32.50 12.19
C ASN A 656 1.29 33.03 10.90
N GLU A 657 2.36 33.81 11.03
CA GLU A 657 3.09 34.40 9.89
C GLU A 657 3.99 33.38 9.16
N ASP A 658 4.35 32.26 9.80
CA ASP A 658 5.40 31.35 9.31
C ASP A 658 4.89 30.19 8.40
N ASP A 659 3.57 29.95 8.29
CA ASP A 659 3.00 28.84 7.51
C ASP A 659 2.42 29.30 6.16
N ALA A 660 3.31 29.79 5.28
CA ALA A 660 2.93 30.37 3.99
C ALA A 660 2.44 29.34 2.95
N SER A 661 2.82 28.06 3.05
CA SER A 661 2.57 27.07 1.99
C SER A 661 1.08 26.73 1.84
N GLU A 662 0.38 26.46 2.95
CA GLU A 662 -1.03 26.02 2.85
C GLU A 662 -2.01 27.15 2.59
N LYS A 663 -1.73 28.35 3.12
CA LYS A 663 -2.40 29.59 2.70
C LYS A 663 -2.35 29.76 1.18
N ASN A 664 -1.16 29.63 0.61
CA ASN A 664 -0.92 29.84 -0.82
C ASN A 664 -1.65 28.80 -1.70
N ARG A 665 -1.79 27.56 -1.22
CA ARG A 665 -2.59 26.52 -1.88
C ARG A 665 -4.07 26.89 -1.98
N ILE A 666 -4.66 27.44 -0.92
CA ILE A 666 -6.09 27.80 -0.89
C ILE A 666 -6.35 29.09 -1.65
N LEU A 667 -5.48 30.10 -1.52
CA LEU A 667 -5.56 31.30 -2.35
C LEU A 667 -5.49 30.95 -3.83
N ARG A 668 -4.61 30.02 -4.22
CA ARG A 668 -4.58 29.48 -5.59
C ARG A 668 -5.92 28.84 -5.98
N ASN A 669 -6.54 28.04 -5.10
CA ASN A 669 -7.86 27.43 -5.35
C ASN A 669 -8.95 28.46 -5.58
N ILE A 670 -8.97 29.51 -4.77
CA ILE A 670 -9.95 30.59 -4.87
C ILE A 670 -9.72 31.40 -6.15
N ALA A 671 -8.46 31.72 -6.50
CA ALA A 671 -8.12 32.38 -7.75
C ALA A 671 -8.60 31.57 -8.97
N TRP A 672 -8.39 30.25 -8.95
CA TRP A 672 -8.89 29.35 -9.99
C TRP A 672 -10.42 29.36 -10.05
N LYS A 673 -11.13 29.28 -8.91
CA LYS A 673 -12.60 29.31 -8.93
C LYS A 673 -13.17 30.63 -9.42
N TYR A 674 -12.54 31.76 -9.08
CA TYR A 674 -12.89 33.05 -9.69
C TYR A 674 -12.67 33.07 -11.20
N SER A 675 -11.61 32.42 -11.71
CA SER A 675 -11.36 32.35 -13.15
C SER A 675 -12.40 31.46 -13.87
N GLU A 676 -12.85 30.36 -13.26
CA GLU A 676 -13.94 29.53 -13.81
C GLU A 676 -15.28 30.29 -13.89
N LEU A 677 -15.49 31.29 -13.03
CA LEU A 677 -16.67 32.16 -13.03
C LEU A 677 -16.49 33.42 -13.88
N ASN A 678 -15.41 33.52 -14.65
CA ASN A 678 -15.05 34.69 -15.47
C ASN A 678 -14.87 35.99 -14.66
N GLN A 679 -14.65 35.89 -13.34
CA GLN A 679 -14.37 37.03 -12.46
C GLN A 679 -12.86 37.28 -12.41
N PHE A 680 -12.26 37.57 -13.55
CA PHE A 680 -10.81 37.63 -13.70
C PHE A 680 -10.13 38.66 -12.79
N ASN A 681 -10.76 39.83 -12.57
CA ASN A 681 -10.22 40.85 -11.65
C ASN A 681 -10.07 40.30 -10.22
N ASN A 682 -11.06 39.53 -9.75
CA ASN A 682 -11.00 38.89 -8.43
C ASN A 682 -9.96 37.76 -8.42
N ALA A 683 -9.87 36.98 -9.51
CA ALA A 683 -8.87 35.94 -9.65
C ALA A 683 -7.43 36.50 -9.55
N PHE A 684 -7.13 37.59 -10.25
CA PHE A 684 -5.84 38.29 -10.17
C PHE A 684 -5.61 38.92 -8.80
N ALA A 685 -6.62 39.56 -8.22
CA ALA A 685 -6.51 40.15 -6.89
C ALA A 685 -6.15 39.11 -5.81
N VAL A 686 -6.64 37.87 -5.96
CA VAL A 686 -6.29 36.75 -5.08
C VAL A 686 -4.90 36.19 -5.43
N ALA A 687 -4.59 36.01 -6.73
CA ALA A 687 -3.29 35.51 -7.16
C ALA A 687 -2.13 36.41 -6.72
N ASN A 688 -2.32 37.73 -6.72
CA ASN A 688 -1.32 38.71 -6.28
C ASN A 688 -1.06 38.69 -4.76
N LYS A 689 -1.91 38.02 -3.98
CA LYS A 689 -1.73 37.85 -2.53
C LYS A 689 -1.04 36.52 -2.18
N ILE A 690 -0.64 35.75 -3.18
CA ILE A 690 0.11 34.51 -3.01
C ILE A 690 1.60 34.86 -2.90
N ASP A 691 2.21 34.53 -1.76
CA ASP A 691 3.57 34.94 -1.44
C ASP A 691 4.64 34.02 -2.07
N THR A 692 4.26 32.80 -2.45
CA THR A 692 5.18 31.80 -3.01
C THR A 692 5.11 31.76 -4.55
N PRO A 693 6.21 32.01 -5.27
CA PRO A 693 6.24 32.08 -6.73
C PRO A 693 5.60 30.88 -7.44
N ILE A 694 5.81 29.66 -6.95
CA ILE A 694 5.27 28.43 -7.55
C ILE A 694 3.73 28.43 -7.53
N TYR A 695 3.12 28.79 -6.41
CA TYR A 695 1.66 28.82 -6.29
C TYR A 695 1.06 30.01 -7.05
N THR A 696 1.77 31.14 -7.13
CA THR A 696 1.35 32.30 -7.93
C THR A 696 1.32 31.93 -9.41
N ILE A 697 2.34 31.24 -9.90
CA ILE A 697 2.40 30.77 -11.30
C ILE A 697 1.28 29.77 -11.60
N ASP A 698 1.03 28.77 -10.74
CA ASP A 698 -0.09 27.81 -10.92
C ASP A 698 -1.46 28.54 -10.96
N ALA A 699 -1.65 29.57 -10.12
CA ALA A 699 -2.86 30.40 -10.20
C ALA A 699 -2.97 31.17 -11.53
N LEU A 700 -1.88 31.78 -12.00
CA LEU A 700 -1.83 32.49 -13.29
C LEU A 700 -2.08 31.56 -14.48
N LEU A 701 -1.52 30.35 -14.47
CA LEU A 701 -1.76 29.33 -15.51
C LEU A 701 -3.25 28.99 -15.62
N ARG A 702 -3.94 28.80 -14.50
CA ARG A 702 -5.39 28.53 -14.47
C ARG A 702 -6.22 29.71 -14.94
N ILE A 703 -5.78 30.94 -14.68
CA ILE A 703 -6.40 32.16 -15.21
C ILE A 703 -6.21 32.23 -16.74
N ALA A 704 -5.01 31.94 -17.24
CA ALA A 704 -4.71 31.90 -18.67
C ALA A 704 -5.54 30.84 -19.41
N GLU A 705 -5.64 29.63 -18.86
CA GLU A 705 -6.49 28.57 -19.40
C GLU A 705 -7.97 28.99 -19.46
N ALA A 706 -8.47 29.68 -18.43
CA ALA A 706 -9.84 30.17 -18.42
C ALA A 706 -10.08 31.24 -19.51
N TYR A 707 -9.15 32.16 -19.71
CA TYR A 707 -9.20 33.10 -20.85
C TYR A 707 -9.15 32.37 -22.20
N GLY A 708 -8.32 31.34 -22.33
CA GLY A 708 -8.24 30.50 -23.52
C GLY A 708 -9.57 29.80 -23.85
N ARG A 709 -10.28 29.28 -22.84
CA ARG A 709 -11.63 28.69 -23.02
C ARG A 709 -12.67 29.70 -23.54
N LEU A 710 -12.46 30.98 -23.29
CA LEU A 710 -13.29 32.08 -23.81
C LEU A 710 -12.81 32.62 -25.16
N ASN A 711 -11.80 32.00 -25.78
CA ASN A 711 -11.11 32.47 -26.99
C ASN A 711 -10.52 33.89 -26.83
N GLN A 712 -10.17 34.30 -25.61
CA GLN A 712 -9.47 35.56 -25.33
C GLN A 712 -7.96 35.32 -25.31
N THR A 713 -7.40 34.92 -26.46
CA THR A 713 -6.00 34.49 -26.60
C THR A 713 -5.00 35.58 -26.21
N ASP A 714 -5.27 36.85 -26.54
CA ASP A 714 -4.38 37.97 -26.20
C ASP A 714 -4.27 38.17 -24.68
N ASN A 715 -5.42 38.11 -23.99
CA ASN A 715 -5.46 38.17 -22.52
C ASN A 715 -4.73 36.96 -21.92
N ALA A 716 -4.99 35.76 -22.42
CA ALA A 716 -4.36 34.54 -21.96
C ALA A 716 -2.83 34.58 -22.10
N ASN A 717 -2.32 35.01 -23.26
CA ASN A 717 -0.89 35.16 -23.51
C ASN A 717 -0.27 36.24 -22.60
N SER A 718 -0.95 37.36 -22.37
CA SER A 718 -0.50 38.37 -21.40
C SER A 718 -0.37 37.82 -19.98
N VAL A 719 -1.27 36.92 -19.56
CA VAL A 719 -1.16 36.23 -18.25
C VAL A 719 0.04 35.29 -18.22
N LEU A 720 0.29 34.56 -19.31
CA LEU A 720 1.43 33.65 -19.42
C LEU A 720 2.76 34.40 -19.42
N ASP A 721 2.84 35.57 -20.04
CA ASP A 721 4.05 36.41 -20.02
C ASP A 721 4.41 36.83 -18.58
N ASN A 722 3.41 37.20 -17.78
CA ASN A 722 3.60 37.48 -16.35
C ASN A 722 4.08 36.22 -15.59
N ALA A 723 3.51 35.06 -15.89
CA ALA A 723 3.97 33.79 -15.30
C ALA A 723 5.44 33.46 -15.67
N VAL A 724 5.88 33.76 -16.89
CA VAL A 724 7.28 33.62 -17.33
C VAL A 724 8.20 34.58 -16.57
N GLU A 725 7.77 35.82 -16.36
CA GLU A 725 8.55 36.81 -15.61
C GLU A 725 8.81 36.33 -14.17
N ILE A 726 7.77 35.84 -13.48
CA ILE A 726 7.90 35.28 -12.12
C ILE A 726 8.75 34.00 -12.14
N ALA A 727 8.55 33.11 -13.11
CA ALA A 727 9.34 31.89 -13.25
C ALA A 727 10.84 32.18 -13.42
N ASN A 728 11.18 33.30 -14.08
CA ASN A 728 12.55 33.71 -14.29
C ASN A 728 13.28 34.14 -13.03
N GLN A 729 12.56 34.55 -11.99
CA GLN A 729 13.08 34.95 -10.69
C GLN A 729 13.39 33.75 -9.76
N ILE A 730 13.01 32.52 -10.14
CA ILE A 730 13.27 31.31 -9.36
C ILE A 730 14.74 30.89 -9.48
N GLU A 731 15.46 30.85 -8.37
CA GLU A 731 16.90 30.53 -8.31
C GLU A 731 17.22 29.06 -8.67
N ASN A 732 16.33 28.13 -8.30
CA ASN A 732 16.54 26.71 -8.54
C ASN A 732 16.34 26.37 -10.02
N SER A 733 17.42 26.06 -10.74
CA SER A 733 17.42 25.81 -12.19
C SER A 733 16.52 24.65 -12.62
N ASN A 734 16.46 23.56 -11.86
CA ASN A 734 15.59 22.42 -12.16
C ASN A 734 14.11 22.78 -12.01
N THR A 735 13.77 23.50 -10.94
CA THR A 735 12.38 23.94 -10.67
C THR A 735 11.94 24.97 -11.70
N LYS A 736 12.80 25.93 -12.02
CA LYS A 736 12.59 26.92 -13.08
C LYS A 736 12.34 26.25 -14.44
N SER A 737 13.14 25.24 -14.81
CA SER A 737 12.97 24.53 -16.08
C SER A 737 11.63 23.79 -16.16
N GLN A 738 11.22 23.12 -15.08
CA GLN A 738 9.92 22.43 -15.03
C GLN A 738 8.74 23.39 -15.17
N ILE A 739 8.80 24.53 -14.48
CA ILE A 739 7.73 25.54 -14.53
C ILE A 739 7.65 26.19 -15.92
N LEU A 740 8.79 26.51 -16.54
CA LEU A 740 8.80 27.05 -17.90
C LEU A 740 8.27 26.04 -18.93
N GLU A 741 8.53 24.74 -18.74
CA GLU A 741 7.94 23.69 -19.55
C GLU A 741 6.41 23.65 -19.40
N GLU A 742 5.89 23.75 -18.18
CA GLU A 742 4.45 23.78 -17.89
C GLU A 742 3.75 25.02 -18.48
N ILE A 743 4.38 26.20 -18.39
CA ILE A 743 3.90 27.43 -19.04
C ILE A 743 3.84 27.25 -20.56
N SER A 744 4.88 26.67 -21.16
CA SER A 744 4.94 26.40 -22.60
C SER A 744 3.85 25.42 -23.05
N GLN A 745 3.64 24.33 -22.31
CA GLN A 745 2.58 23.37 -22.58
C GLN A 745 1.18 24.02 -22.49
N THR A 746 0.99 24.94 -21.56
CA THR A 746 -0.27 25.69 -21.39
C THR A 746 -0.49 26.67 -22.54
N SER A 747 0.55 27.42 -22.93
CA SER A 747 0.52 28.29 -24.11
C SER A 747 0.15 27.53 -25.39
N ALA A 748 0.72 26.33 -25.59
CA ALA A 748 0.43 25.47 -26.74
C ALA A 748 -0.98 24.85 -26.74
N LYS A 749 -1.70 24.87 -25.61
CA LYS A 749 -3.11 24.46 -25.55
C LYS A 749 -4.07 25.60 -25.85
N ILE A 750 -3.64 26.85 -25.62
CA ILE A 750 -4.47 28.06 -25.75
C ILE A 750 -4.42 28.60 -27.18
N ASN A 751 -3.26 28.55 -27.82
CA ASN A 751 -3.03 28.91 -29.22
C ASN A 751 -3.23 27.70 -30.13
#